data_AF-A0A165I5X8-F1
#
_entry.id   AF-A0A165I5X8-F1
#
_cell.length_a   1.000
_cell.length_b   1.000
_cell.length_c   1.000
_cell.angle_alpha   90.00
_cell.angle_beta   90.00
_cell.angle_gamma   90.00
#
_symmetry.space_group_name_H-M   'P 1'
#
loop_
_entity.id
_entity.type
_entity.pdbx_description
1 polymer ?
#
loop_
_entity_poly.entity_id
_entity_poly.type
_entity_poly.pdbx_seq_one_letter_code
_entity_poly.pdbx_strand_id
1 'polypeptide(L)'
;MAAPTPRPPVIPESVLSIPEQRLYVLSFGALVQSLKLLNLFSALTSSEGPSWRQLFVKWCLVDAAVLWCTSELRIPRLSFAKRARFMYILILAGLNWLLFGTYSLSFASLAPGAVFRWSERQLSLNERRVNVEDVINSGQHLIGQHTVRLSPIATATLNPFHQTFCLAAPSYTVFVPVVFNNTRPKFLQYSLSPLSAPTDPTTASLVELSARELKAIDQSLSQLQLTPPAQMDGELDEDEEPALIDLGAPRLGKTEMMHHVKVTKPGVLRLERAGEGNEVDIRIRQNPGAVTIVECPTAQFIDGARDTQTRCVGGAEELHLTVYGVPPLALAWTRLVEGKREEFVVEGIEGEDDASGVALSGSRPITIPLSIGLDRLGEHVYKLESVTDALGNTVSLSSHRNTERVFSVLRRPEVSFVGCAAGKPVALRKGKPAQLRLRTHAADGKDAPWDVTVMGPGTKSRTVKMKDSSAMDVEAREPGEYTIVGVKGQYCAGDVLSPETCRVAEVPVPSAQIVWEKIIECEGDTGVSASLVMHGAPKFTVAYSEQHNGRGTSTKTRTFDASRASFTIKPDRPGSYKYSFLKLSDANYDDVSLNGPTVELSINPVAGARLIRKKDHDVYSCAGSEVEIEVDLTGSAPWKLDVQVGSTTVPFTGLKQARTKLKVPIPKEFDSEGGAFQVDLVSIEDAHGCKRPVSEQGMTVKVQRVKPTVKFYAQDGKRQVTVHHGEEARLPLRLTGVGPWDVKYRHDGKVYDRRVTGTANGELRVRESGTFELIEIRDKHCPGSVVVGEEVYDVLWVPRPTVKLAASTEATYVAYNGSYVRAPVCEGVPDHVDLELDGHAPFKIKYNVARENEYGVMNLVTGDATVGSIQRTMRFALDTAHPGRVFYEIRDVGDARYPLNSDPSPSSQSRLQFEQEILARPSAWFKNSERLSYCLGDLLEPLSSSYKDEGTVVLRGTPPFALDLSIRNLGTSEVQKHTVHVLENEWRLNVPTYNFKAVGQHLVEIDAIRDANGCEHTEAPLGVAGGKSAWVDVAETAAIVPYDRRVDYCVGDVLQFQLEGTPPWRVKYKFKERITTATVKTAQFRRVAGSSGVFSVVSIAHQRNMCQTPVNDLHVKIHEIPSAQVSHGKKVIEDIREGEQAEIVFTLIGEPPFTFTYQRAELTTHRGKTPKVLETHTVTGVMTNEYSIYSALEGTWTVTFISDKWCRYPPAQIDASVEKA
;
A
#
# COMPACT_ATOMS: atom_id res chain seq x y z
N MET A 1 -29.53 -34.86 48.39
CA MET A 1 -30.86 -34.33 48.77
C MET A 1 -31.90 -35.41 48.47
N ALA A 2 -32.91 -35.59 49.33
CA ALA A 2 -34.03 -36.48 49.03
C ALA A 2 -34.96 -35.83 47.98
N ALA A 3 -35.50 -36.62 47.06
CA ALA A 3 -36.53 -36.14 46.14
C ALA A 3 -37.84 -35.90 46.90
N PRO A 4 -38.56 -34.79 46.67
CA PRO A 4 -39.83 -34.53 47.35
C PRO A 4 -40.88 -35.57 46.96
N THR A 5 -41.65 -36.05 47.94
CA THR A 5 -42.73 -37.01 47.72
C THR A 5 -43.80 -36.42 46.80
N PRO A 6 -44.27 -37.16 45.78
CA PRO A 6 -45.26 -36.64 44.85
C PRO A 6 -46.60 -36.44 45.56
N ARG A 7 -47.21 -35.26 45.35
CA ARG A 7 -48.57 -34.98 45.84
C ARG A 7 -49.56 -35.91 45.12
N PRO A 8 -50.59 -36.45 45.82
CA PRO A 8 -51.57 -37.36 45.21
C PRO A 8 -52.33 -36.72 44.03
N PRO A 9 -52.98 -37.52 43.16
CA PRO A 9 -53.86 -37.02 42.09
C PRO A 9 -55.01 -36.17 42.65
N VAL A 10 -55.64 -35.36 41.80
CA VAL A 10 -56.80 -34.54 42.19
C VAL A 10 -58.03 -35.40 42.47
N ILE A 11 -58.20 -36.48 41.71
CA ILE A 11 -59.26 -37.49 41.91
C ILE A 11 -58.64 -38.64 42.73
N PRO A 12 -59.13 -38.92 43.95
CA PRO A 12 -58.62 -40.01 44.77
C PRO A 12 -58.75 -41.38 44.08
N GLU A 13 -57.76 -42.24 44.31
CA GLU A 13 -57.71 -43.61 43.75
C GLU A 13 -58.85 -44.52 44.27
N SER A 14 -59.52 -44.11 45.36
CA SER A 14 -60.73 -44.74 45.89
C SER A 14 -62.02 -44.42 45.12
N VAL A 15 -62.00 -43.45 44.19
CA VAL A 15 -63.16 -43.06 43.36
C VAL A 15 -63.03 -43.59 41.94
N LEU A 16 -61.83 -43.51 41.36
CA LEU A 16 -61.48 -43.97 40.02
C LEU A 16 -60.04 -44.44 40.03
N SER A 17 -59.75 -45.64 39.52
CA SER A 17 -58.39 -46.17 39.49
C SER A 17 -57.51 -45.38 38.51
N ILE A 18 -56.19 -45.34 38.75
CA ILE A 18 -55.26 -44.62 37.87
C ILE A 18 -55.39 -45.04 36.38
N PRO A 19 -55.52 -46.33 36.01
CA PRO A 19 -55.76 -46.72 34.61
C PRO A 19 -57.04 -46.11 34.01
N GLU A 20 -58.14 -46.07 34.75
CA GLU A 20 -59.40 -45.48 34.30
C GLU A 20 -59.29 -43.97 34.14
N GLN A 21 -58.66 -43.27 35.09
CA GLN A 21 -58.41 -41.83 34.98
C GLN A 21 -57.60 -41.49 33.71
N ARG A 22 -56.63 -42.33 33.32
CA ARG A 22 -55.92 -42.20 32.04
C ARG A 22 -56.82 -42.47 30.85
N LEU A 23 -57.65 -43.52 30.89
CA LEU A 23 -58.55 -43.89 29.80
C LEU A 23 -59.57 -42.77 29.49
N TYR A 24 -60.19 -42.19 30.51
CA TYR A 24 -61.14 -41.07 30.33
C TYR A 24 -60.48 -39.80 29.79
N VAL A 25 -59.25 -39.49 30.20
CA VAL A 25 -58.50 -38.35 29.63
C VAL A 25 -58.12 -38.61 28.17
N LEU A 26 -57.70 -39.83 27.82
CA LEU A 26 -57.35 -40.18 26.45
C LEU A 26 -58.58 -40.23 25.52
N SER A 27 -59.72 -40.74 25.99
CA SER A 27 -60.96 -40.77 25.20
C SER A 27 -61.53 -39.36 24.99
N PHE A 28 -61.45 -38.48 25.99
CA PHE A 28 -61.80 -37.06 25.82
C PHE A 28 -60.86 -36.36 24.82
N GLY A 29 -59.55 -36.63 24.88
CA GLY A 29 -58.59 -36.14 23.89
C GLY A 29 -58.92 -36.60 22.46
N ALA A 30 -59.27 -37.88 22.29
CA ALA A 30 -59.67 -38.45 21.00
C ALA A 30 -60.98 -37.85 20.47
N LEU A 31 -61.97 -37.58 21.33
CA LEU A 31 -63.19 -36.86 20.97
C LEU A 31 -62.89 -35.46 20.43
N VAL A 32 -62.02 -34.71 21.11
CA VAL A 32 -61.62 -33.34 20.71
C VAL A 32 -60.92 -33.34 19.35
N GLN A 33 -59.98 -34.27 19.09
CA GLN A 33 -59.34 -34.38 17.77
C GLN A 33 -60.32 -34.85 16.68
N SER A 34 -61.33 -35.66 17.01
CA SER A 34 -62.37 -36.09 16.07
C SER A 34 -63.27 -34.92 15.63
N LEU A 35 -63.68 -34.06 16.57
CA LEU A 35 -64.44 -32.83 16.28
C LEU A 35 -63.63 -31.82 15.46
N LYS A 36 -62.30 -31.84 15.58
CA LYS A 36 -61.35 -31.03 14.81
C LYS A 36 -61.21 -31.52 13.37
N LEU A 37 -61.14 -32.84 13.15
CA LEU A 37 -61.20 -33.43 11.81
C LEU A 37 -62.55 -33.19 11.12
N LEU A 38 -63.67 -33.25 11.85
CA LEU A 38 -64.99 -32.91 11.30
C LEU A 38 -65.08 -31.44 10.86
N ASN A 39 -64.51 -30.50 11.62
CA ASN A 39 -64.46 -29.09 11.23
C ASN A 39 -63.45 -28.80 10.11
N LEU A 40 -62.40 -29.60 9.96
CA LEU A 40 -61.52 -29.55 8.78
C LEU A 40 -62.26 -30.04 7.52
N PHE A 41 -63.01 -31.14 7.64
CA PHE A 41 -63.79 -31.69 6.52
C PHE A 41 -64.90 -30.75 6.06
N SER A 42 -65.61 -30.08 6.98
CA SER A 42 -66.62 -29.08 6.60
C SER A 42 -65.99 -27.82 5.98
N ALA A 43 -64.82 -27.37 6.45
CA ALA A 43 -64.09 -26.26 5.84
C ALA A 43 -63.52 -26.57 4.44
N LEU A 44 -63.26 -27.85 4.14
CA LEU A 44 -62.85 -28.32 2.82
C LEU A 44 -64.02 -28.54 1.84
N THR A 45 -65.26 -28.65 2.33
CA THR A 45 -66.43 -29.03 1.50
C THR A 45 -67.50 -27.94 1.37
N SER A 46 -67.57 -26.97 2.30
CA SER A 46 -68.59 -25.93 2.32
C SER A 46 -68.01 -24.53 2.09
N SER A 47 -68.46 -23.85 1.02
CA SER A 47 -68.01 -22.50 0.66
C SER A 47 -68.40 -21.40 1.65
N GLU A 48 -69.41 -21.64 2.49
CA GLU A 48 -69.90 -20.70 3.52
C GLU A 48 -69.36 -21.04 4.93
N GLY A 49 -68.29 -21.83 5.02
CA GLY A 49 -67.67 -22.23 6.29
C GLY A 49 -66.98 -21.08 7.05
N PRO A 50 -66.79 -21.22 8.38
CA PRO A 50 -66.04 -20.26 9.17
C PRO A 50 -64.58 -20.18 8.69
N SER A 51 -64.00 -18.98 8.71
CA SER A 51 -62.71 -18.74 8.05
C SER A 51 -61.57 -19.59 8.65
N TRP A 52 -60.65 -20.01 7.78
CA TRP A 52 -59.47 -20.82 8.14
C TRP A 52 -58.67 -20.25 9.34
N ARG A 53 -58.54 -18.92 9.42
CA ARG A 53 -57.89 -18.23 10.55
C ARG A 53 -58.65 -18.38 11.87
N GLN A 54 -59.98 -18.35 11.84
CA GLN A 54 -60.81 -18.58 13.04
C GLN A 54 -60.72 -20.05 13.50
N LEU A 55 -60.69 -21.01 12.56
CA LEU A 55 -60.50 -22.43 12.88
C LEU A 55 -59.13 -22.71 13.48
N PHE A 56 -58.05 -22.14 12.91
CA PHE A 56 -56.70 -22.20 13.47
C PHE A 56 -56.65 -21.70 14.93
N VAL A 57 -57.12 -20.47 15.18
CA VAL A 57 -57.10 -19.88 16.54
C VAL A 57 -57.96 -20.68 17.51
N LYS A 58 -59.17 -21.10 17.10
CA LYS A 58 -60.07 -21.93 17.91
C LYS A 58 -59.39 -23.23 18.36
N TRP A 59 -58.78 -23.98 17.43
CA TRP A 59 -58.18 -25.26 17.76
C TRP A 59 -56.88 -25.13 18.56
N CYS A 60 -56.04 -24.12 18.28
CA CYS A 60 -54.88 -23.81 19.12
C CYS A 60 -55.26 -23.51 20.58
N LEU A 61 -56.33 -22.74 20.81
CA LEU A 61 -56.83 -22.46 22.16
C LEU A 61 -57.40 -23.70 22.85
N VAL A 62 -58.16 -24.54 22.12
CA VAL A 62 -58.73 -25.78 22.68
C VAL A 62 -57.64 -26.81 23.00
N ASP A 63 -56.69 -27.06 22.09
CA ASP A 63 -55.58 -27.99 22.33
C ASP A 63 -54.72 -27.55 23.53
N ALA A 64 -54.46 -26.23 23.66
CA ALA A 64 -53.74 -25.68 24.80
C ALA A 64 -54.53 -25.81 26.12
N ALA A 65 -55.83 -25.57 26.11
CA ALA A 65 -56.70 -25.72 27.28
C ALA A 65 -56.77 -27.18 27.75
N VAL A 66 -56.90 -28.15 26.83
CA VAL A 66 -56.89 -29.58 27.15
C VAL A 66 -55.56 -29.98 27.81
N LEU A 67 -54.41 -29.64 27.19
CA LEU A 67 -53.10 -29.95 27.78
C LEU A 67 -52.88 -29.28 29.15
N TRP A 68 -53.41 -28.08 29.36
CA TRP A 68 -53.39 -27.42 30.66
C TRP A 68 -54.20 -28.21 31.70
N CYS A 69 -55.50 -28.40 31.46
CA CYS A 69 -56.41 -29.09 32.37
C CYS A 69 -55.94 -30.52 32.71
N THR A 70 -55.49 -31.31 31.73
CA THR A 70 -55.02 -32.68 31.98
C THR A 70 -53.80 -32.76 32.90
N SER A 71 -52.97 -31.72 32.91
CA SER A 71 -51.78 -31.68 33.77
C SER A 71 -52.11 -31.26 35.21
N GLU A 72 -53.12 -30.40 35.42
CA GLU A 72 -53.55 -29.97 36.75
C GLU A 72 -54.30 -31.09 37.52
N LEU A 73 -54.89 -32.07 36.81
CA LEU A 73 -55.46 -33.29 37.40
C LEU A 73 -54.44 -34.18 38.13
N ARG A 74 -53.13 -33.97 37.92
CA ARG A 74 -52.01 -34.67 38.58
C ARG A 74 -52.02 -36.21 38.41
N ILE A 75 -52.59 -36.72 37.32
CA ILE A 75 -52.64 -38.17 37.03
C ILE A 75 -51.21 -38.69 36.78
N PRO A 76 -50.75 -39.74 37.50
CA PRO A 76 -49.41 -40.29 37.30
C PRO A 76 -49.17 -40.73 35.85
N ARG A 77 -48.00 -40.35 35.29
CA ARG A 77 -47.60 -40.47 33.86
C ARG A 77 -48.28 -39.50 32.87
N LEU A 78 -49.24 -38.67 33.26
CA LEU A 78 -49.71 -37.51 32.46
C LEU A 78 -49.41 -36.14 33.10
N SER A 79 -48.77 -36.14 34.28
CA SER A 79 -48.27 -34.95 34.96
C SER A 79 -47.01 -34.38 34.28
N PHE A 80 -47.17 -33.70 33.14
CA PHE A 80 -46.07 -33.08 32.39
C PHE A 80 -45.43 -31.90 33.13
N ALA A 81 -44.09 -31.83 33.14
CA ALA A 81 -43.34 -30.68 33.67
C ALA A 81 -43.63 -29.41 32.86
N LYS A 82 -43.58 -28.22 33.50
CA LYS A 82 -43.98 -26.93 32.89
C LYS A 82 -43.34 -26.65 31.51
N ARG A 83 -42.05 -26.98 31.32
CA ARG A 83 -41.35 -26.87 30.02
C ARG A 83 -41.90 -27.83 28.96
N ALA A 84 -42.18 -29.08 29.34
CA ALA A 84 -42.78 -30.07 28.43
C ALA A 84 -44.21 -29.68 28.02
N ARG A 85 -45.02 -29.12 28.94
CA ARG A 85 -46.35 -28.57 28.59
C ARG A 85 -46.25 -27.55 27.45
N PHE A 86 -45.33 -26.61 27.57
CA PHE A 86 -45.13 -25.55 26.55
C PHE A 86 -44.66 -26.13 25.21
N MET A 87 -43.73 -27.09 25.22
CA MET A 87 -43.28 -27.77 23.99
C MET A 87 -44.42 -28.52 23.29
N TYR A 88 -45.26 -29.27 24.01
CA TYR A 88 -46.39 -29.96 23.39
C TYR A 88 -47.44 -28.99 22.84
N ILE A 89 -47.68 -27.86 23.51
CA ILE A 89 -48.56 -26.79 22.99
C ILE A 89 -47.98 -26.19 21.69
N LEU A 90 -46.66 -25.93 21.62
CA LEU A 90 -46.03 -25.47 20.38
C LEU A 90 -46.10 -26.49 19.25
N ILE A 91 -45.93 -27.79 19.53
CA ILE A 91 -46.03 -28.85 18.53
C ILE A 91 -47.46 -28.96 17.99
N LEU A 92 -48.49 -28.92 18.85
CA LEU A 92 -49.88 -28.91 18.41
C LEU A 92 -50.25 -27.61 17.67
N ALA A 93 -49.72 -26.46 18.09
CA ALA A 93 -49.90 -25.20 17.36
C ALA A 93 -49.25 -25.23 15.97
N GLY A 94 -48.08 -25.86 15.82
CA GLY A 94 -47.43 -26.10 14.52
C GLY A 94 -48.23 -27.05 13.63
N LEU A 95 -48.77 -28.14 14.19
CA LEU A 95 -49.68 -29.04 13.46
C LEU A 95 -51.00 -28.36 13.06
N ASN A 96 -51.52 -27.43 13.88
CA ASN A 96 -52.70 -26.63 13.54
C ASN A 96 -52.38 -25.56 12.49
N TRP A 97 -51.18 -24.98 12.52
CA TRP A 97 -50.70 -24.05 11.48
C TRP A 97 -50.50 -24.77 10.14
N LEU A 98 -50.15 -26.06 10.17
CA LEU A 98 -50.19 -26.93 9.01
C LEU A 98 -51.66 -27.17 8.57
N LEU A 99 -52.47 -27.83 9.39
CA LEU A 99 -53.84 -28.23 9.03
C LEU A 99 -54.80 -27.08 8.65
N PHE A 100 -54.59 -25.86 9.15
CA PHE A 100 -55.46 -24.70 8.90
C PHE A 100 -54.71 -23.48 8.33
N GLY A 101 -53.46 -23.66 7.89
CA GLY A 101 -52.64 -22.58 7.32
C GLY A 101 -53.06 -22.21 5.90
N THR A 102 -53.13 -20.91 5.61
CA THR A 102 -53.37 -20.41 4.25
C THR A 102 -52.08 -20.42 3.43
N TYR A 103 -51.69 -21.59 2.93
CA TYR A 103 -50.53 -21.77 2.06
C TYR A 103 -50.87 -22.62 0.82
N SER A 104 -50.24 -22.31 -0.33
CA SER A 104 -50.47 -23.00 -1.61
C SER A 104 -49.49 -24.15 -1.83
N LEU A 105 -49.47 -25.14 -0.93
CA LEU A 105 -48.70 -26.38 -1.12
C LEU A 105 -49.56 -27.42 -1.84
N SER A 106 -49.02 -27.99 -2.91
CA SER A 106 -49.70 -29.02 -3.70
C SER A 106 -49.73 -30.35 -2.94
N PHE A 107 -50.82 -30.59 -2.21
CA PHE A 107 -51.00 -31.75 -1.31
C PHE A 107 -50.97 -33.14 -1.99
N ALA A 108 -50.87 -33.21 -3.31
CA ALA A 108 -50.85 -34.45 -4.09
C ALA A 108 -49.65 -35.39 -3.79
N SER A 109 -48.59 -34.88 -3.16
CA SER A 109 -47.35 -35.62 -2.91
C SER A 109 -47.22 -36.26 -1.51
N LEU A 110 -48.18 -36.03 -0.59
CA LEU A 110 -48.05 -36.43 0.82
C LEU A 110 -49.20 -37.28 1.38
N ALA A 111 -50.13 -37.74 0.54
CA ALA A 111 -51.20 -38.67 0.93
C ALA A 111 -51.01 -40.05 0.28
N PRO A 112 -51.01 -41.17 1.04
CA PRO A 112 -51.02 -42.50 0.45
C PRO A 112 -52.33 -42.72 -0.32
N GLY A 113 -52.22 -43.07 -1.61
CA GLY A 113 -53.30 -43.00 -2.60
C GLY A 113 -54.42 -44.04 -2.50
N ALA A 114 -55.04 -44.20 -1.33
CA ALA A 114 -56.04 -45.24 -1.05
C ALA A 114 -57.48 -44.72 -0.81
N VAL A 115 -57.70 -43.40 -0.65
CA VAL A 115 -58.95 -42.87 -0.07
C VAL A 115 -59.84 -42.08 -1.06
N PHE A 116 -59.30 -41.54 -2.15
CA PHE A 116 -60.07 -40.74 -3.11
C PHE A 116 -59.89 -41.21 -4.56
N ARG A 117 -60.78 -42.11 -5.01
CA ARG A 117 -61.16 -42.20 -6.43
C ARG A 117 -62.40 -41.32 -6.65
N TRP A 118 -62.23 -40.14 -7.22
CA TRP A 118 -63.35 -39.43 -7.85
C TRP A 118 -63.55 -40.00 -9.27
N SER A 119 -64.80 -40.30 -9.63
CA SER A 119 -65.14 -40.66 -11.02
C SER A 119 -64.89 -39.45 -11.93
N GLU A 120 -64.00 -39.62 -12.90
CA GLU A 120 -63.70 -38.57 -13.88
C GLU A 120 -64.85 -38.45 -14.88
N ARG A 121 -65.78 -37.53 -14.62
CA ARG A 121 -66.88 -37.25 -15.55
C ARG A 121 -66.36 -36.50 -16.79
N GLN A 122 -65.94 -37.25 -17.81
CA GLN A 122 -65.36 -36.74 -19.05
C GLN A 122 -66.38 -35.96 -19.90
N LEU A 123 -65.93 -35.01 -20.73
CA LEU A 123 -66.81 -34.22 -21.60
C LEU A 123 -67.19 -35.00 -22.88
N SER A 124 -68.49 -35.18 -23.06
CA SER A 124 -69.10 -35.62 -24.32
C SER A 124 -69.05 -34.53 -25.39
N LEU A 125 -69.30 -34.92 -26.64
CA LEU A 125 -69.36 -34.02 -27.81
C LEU A 125 -70.35 -32.84 -27.69
N ASN A 126 -71.28 -32.90 -26.74
CA ASN A 126 -72.25 -31.85 -26.43
C ASN A 126 -71.82 -30.93 -25.25
N GLU A 127 -70.54 -30.93 -24.88
CA GLU A 127 -69.96 -30.24 -23.70
C GLU A 127 -70.59 -30.61 -22.34
N ARG A 128 -71.28 -31.76 -22.25
CA ARG A 128 -71.82 -32.32 -20.99
C ARG A 128 -70.89 -33.38 -20.42
N ARG A 129 -70.71 -33.40 -19.10
CA ARG A 129 -69.88 -34.37 -18.38
C ARG A 129 -70.63 -35.69 -18.10
N VAL A 130 -70.04 -36.84 -18.41
CA VAL A 130 -70.64 -38.19 -18.33
C VAL A 130 -69.63 -39.18 -17.73
N ASN A 131 -70.09 -40.25 -17.06
CA ASN A 131 -69.25 -41.35 -16.54
C ASN A 131 -69.18 -42.50 -17.56
N VAL A 132 -68.05 -43.20 -17.68
CA VAL A 132 -67.82 -44.17 -18.78
C VAL A 132 -68.19 -45.61 -18.39
N GLU A 133 -67.78 -46.09 -17.20
CA GLU A 133 -68.14 -47.44 -16.73
C GLU A 133 -69.65 -47.71 -16.71
N ASP A 134 -70.47 -46.71 -16.35
CA ASP A 134 -71.94 -46.84 -16.29
C ASP A 134 -72.58 -47.07 -17.66
N VAL A 135 -71.86 -46.80 -18.76
CA VAL A 135 -72.29 -47.01 -20.15
C VAL A 135 -71.85 -48.38 -20.68
N ILE A 136 -70.91 -49.06 -19.99
CA ILE A 136 -70.24 -50.28 -20.49
C ILE A 136 -70.56 -51.52 -19.63
N ASN A 137 -70.61 -51.41 -18.29
CA ASN A 137 -70.66 -52.55 -17.37
C ASN A 137 -72.08 -53.03 -16.98
N SER A 138 -73.05 -52.95 -17.89
CA SER A 138 -74.43 -53.39 -17.61
C SER A 138 -74.65 -54.92 -17.62
N GLY A 139 -73.58 -55.72 -17.82
CA GLY A 139 -73.56 -57.20 -17.79
C GLY A 139 -72.22 -57.78 -17.34
N GLN A 140 -72.09 -59.11 -17.19
CA GLN A 140 -70.85 -59.81 -16.78
C GLN A 140 -70.50 -60.99 -17.71
N HIS A 141 -69.20 -61.25 -17.96
CA HIS A 141 -68.78 -62.04 -19.14
C HIS A 141 -67.49 -63.01 -19.09
N LEU A 142 -66.66 -63.36 -18.01
CA LEU A 142 -65.29 -64.14 -18.01
C LEU A 142 -64.65 -64.84 -16.63
N ILE A 143 -63.49 -65.68 -16.52
CA ILE A 143 -62.87 -66.53 -15.29
C ILE A 143 -61.33 -67.22 -15.22
N GLY A 144 -60.59 -67.62 -14.06
CA GLY A 144 -59.40 -68.69 -13.85
C GLY A 144 -58.16 -68.69 -12.73
N GLN A 145 -57.00 -69.54 -12.69
CA GLN A 145 -55.69 -69.53 -11.77
C GLN A 145 -54.27 -70.42 -12.00
N HIS A 146 -52.97 -70.30 -11.36
CA HIS A 146 -51.49 -71.03 -11.39
C HIS A 146 -49.86 -70.55 -11.01
N THR A 147 -48.86 -69.53 -11.36
CA THR A 147 -47.56 -68.74 -10.62
C THR A 147 -45.91 -68.05 -11.04
N VAL A 148 -45.09 -66.82 -10.60
CA VAL A 148 -43.53 -65.98 -10.53
C VAL A 148 -42.73 -64.39 -10.95
N ARG A 149 -41.36 -63.74 -10.70
CA ARG A 149 -40.62 -62.14 -10.58
C ARG A 149 -38.96 -61.39 -10.72
N LEU A 150 -38.42 -59.96 -10.66
CA LEU A 150 -36.87 -59.15 -10.66
C LEU A 150 -36.26 -57.46 -10.33
N SER A 151 -34.96 -56.73 -10.56
CA SER A 151 -34.13 -55.29 -10.02
C SER A 151 -32.80 -54.20 -10.61
N PRO A 152 -32.07 -52.98 -10.05
CA PRO A 152 -31.07 -51.66 -10.55
C PRO A 152 -29.60 -50.79 -9.96
N ILE A 153 -29.00 -49.42 -10.26
CA ILE A 153 -27.48 -48.57 -10.11
C ILE A 153 -26.95 -46.88 -9.73
N ALA A 154 -25.66 -46.11 -9.92
CA ALA A 154 -24.89 -44.69 -9.34
C ALA A 154 -23.62 -43.53 -9.94
N THR A 155 -22.90 -42.34 -9.34
CA THR A 155 -21.82 -41.09 -9.85
C THR A 155 -20.70 -39.94 -9.02
N ALA A 156 -19.81 -38.82 -9.49
CA ALA A 156 -18.60 -37.78 -8.85
C ALA A 156 -17.87 -36.20 -9.33
N THR A 157 -16.80 -35.31 -8.74
CA THR A 157 -16.06 -33.78 -9.06
C THR A 157 -14.55 -32.97 -8.57
N LEU A 158 -14.11 -31.54 -8.45
CA LEU A 158 -12.67 -30.69 -8.12
C LEU A 158 -12.24 -28.97 -7.90
N ASN A 159 -11.06 -28.32 -7.24
CA ASN A 159 -10.01 -26.96 -7.23
C ASN A 159 -9.77 -25.39 -6.42
N PRO A 160 -8.57 -24.53 -6.10
CA PRO A 160 -8.48 -23.14 -5.24
C PRO A 160 -7.63 -21.67 -5.21
N PHE A 161 -6.30 -21.33 -4.89
CA PHE A 161 -5.82 -20.09 -4.04
C PHE A 161 -5.19 -18.67 -4.47
N HIS A 162 -4.65 -18.37 -5.66
CA HIS A 162 -4.03 -17.03 -6.03
C HIS A 162 -2.72 -16.54 -5.33
N GLN A 163 -1.81 -17.42 -4.92
CA GLN A 163 -0.49 -17.01 -4.38
C GLN A 163 0.52 -16.63 -5.48
N THR A 164 1.48 -15.73 -5.18
CA THR A 164 2.64 -15.41 -6.03
C THR A 164 3.81 -16.36 -5.77
N PHE A 165 4.66 -16.55 -6.77
CA PHE A 165 5.63 -17.65 -6.80
C PHE A 165 6.92 -17.28 -7.56
N CYS A 166 8.06 -17.29 -6.85
CA CYS A 166 9.38 -17.11 -7.46
C CYS A 166 10.41 -18.15 -6.96
N LEU A 167 11.44 -18.37 -7.75
CA LEU A 167 12.51 -19.33 -7.50
C LEU A 167 13.68 -18.64 -6.77
N ALA A 168 13.87 -19.00 -5.50
CA ALA A 168 14.95 -18.48 -4.67
C ALA A 168 16.16 -19.44 -4.59
N ALA A 169 17.36 -18.87 -4.52
CA ALA A 169 18.55 -19.60 -4.10
C ALA A 169 18.42 -20.01 -2.60
N PRO A 170 18.99 -21.16 -2.17
CA PRO A 170 19.84 -22.07 -2.94
C PRO A 170 19.09 -23.23 -3.62
N SER A 171 17.81 -23.45 -3.33
CA SER A 171 17.08 -24.66 -3.75
C SER A 171 16.40 -24.57 -5.10
N TYR A 172 15.99 -23.37 -5.54
CA TYR A 172 15.26 -23.12 -6.79
C TYR A 172 14.06 -24.08 -6.99
N THR A 173 13.24 -24.26 -5.94
CA THR A 173 12.05 -25.13 -5.94
C THR A 173 10.82 -24.42 -5.40
N VAL A 174 9.71 -24.51 -6.12
CA VAL A 174 8.39 -24.01 -5.70
C VAL A 174 7.35 -25.14 -5.78
N PHE A 175 6.28 -25.05 -4.97
CA PHE A 175 5.19 -26.02 -4.91
C PHE A 175 3.83 -25.31 -5.09
N VAL A 176 2.99 -25.80 -6.02
CA VAL A 176 1.70 -25.18 -6.40
C VAL A 176 0.52 -26.16 -6.17
N PRO A 177 -0.59 -25.78 -5.50
CA PRO A 177 -1.63 -26.71 -5.03
C PRO A 177 -2.78 -27.02 -6.02
N VAL A 178 -3.41 -28.21 -5.86
CA VAL A 178 -4.48 -28.80 -6.69
C VAL A 178 -5.47 -29.57 -5.79
N VAL A 179 -6.79 -29.63 -6.09
CA VAL A 179 -7.82 -30.26 -5.19
C VAL A 179 -8.87 -31.13 -5.92
N PHE A 180 -9.21 -32.33 -5.44
CA PHE A 180 -10.15 -33.30 -6.06
C PHE A 180 -11.43 -33.56 -5.22
N ASN A 181 -12.53 -34.10 -5.78
CA ASN A 181 -13.78 -34.39 -5.04
C ASN A 181 -14.57 -35.65 -5.54
N ASN A 182 -15.10 -36.47 -4.61
CA ASN A 182 -15.88 -37.71 -4.84
C ASN A 182 -15.15 -38.86 -5.57
N THR A 183 -13.83 -38.80 -5.70
CA THR A 183 -12.97 -39.82 -6.31
C THR A 183 -11.56 -39.72 -5.73
N ARG A 184 -10.63 -40.61 -6.10
CA ARG A 184 -9.20 -40.52 -5.80
C ARG A 184 -8.40 -40.61 -7.11
N PRO A 185 -7.65 -39.56 -7.49
CA PRO A 185 -6.90 -39.57 -8.74
C PRO A 185 -5.80 -40.64 -8.72
N LYS A 186 -5.54 -41.25 -9.89
CA LYS A 186 -4.39 -42.14 -10.09
C LYS A 186 -3.25 -41.48 -10.86
N PHE A 187 -3.55 -40.46 -11.67
CA PHE A 187 -2.61 -39.65 -12.43
C PHE A 187 -3.06 -38.19 -12.51
N LEU A 188 -2.12 -37.28 -12.76
CA LEU A 188 -2.29 -35.85 -13.02
C LEU A 188 -1.30 -35.42 -14.10
N GLN A 189 -1.71 -34.56 -15.04
CA GLN A 189 -0.87 -34.10 -16.15
C GLN A 189 -0.87 -32.58 -16.27
N TYR A 190 0.30 -31.98 -16.40
CA TYR A 190 0.51 -30.52 -16.45
C TYR A 190 1.53 -30.13 -17.54
N SER A 191 1.48 -28.88 -17.99
CA SER A 191 2.42 -28.29 -18.96
C SER A 191 3.16 -27.10 -18.34
N LEU A 192 4.40 -26.86 -18.79
CA LEU A 192 5.25 -25.72 -18.41
C LEU A 192 5.87 -25.09 -19.67
N SER A 193 5.62 -23.82 -19.93
CA SER A 193 6.14 -23.08 -21.10
C SER A 193 7.17 -22.00 -20.70
N PRO A 194 8.20 -21.73 -21.54
CA PRO A 194 9.24 -20.74 -21.24
C PRO A 194 8.74 -19.30 -21.41
N LEU A 195 9.24 -18.39 -20.55
CA LEU A 195 8.83 -16.97 -20.52
C LEU A 195 9.06 -16.22 -21.84
N SER A 196 10.03 -16.63 -22.66
CA SER A 196 10.39 -15.97 -23.92
C SER A 196 9.40 -16.18 -25.07
N ALA A 197 8.45 -17.12 -24.95
CA ALA A 197 7.48 -17.44 -26.00
C ALA A 197 6.16 -18.03 -25.41
N PRO A 198 5.41 -17.25 -24.62
CA PRO A 198 4.27 -17.78 -23.84
C PRO A 198 3.08 -18.27 -24.68
N THR A 199 3.03 -17.93 -25.97
CA THR A 199 1.92 -18.25 -26.89
C THR A 199 2.18 -19.45 -27.80
N ASP A 200 3.38 -20.05 -27.81
CA ASP A 200 3.74 -21.08 -28.78
C ASP A 200 3.73 -22.50 -28.15
N PRO A 201 2.65 -23.29 -28.34
CA PRO A 201 2.46 -24.56 -27.64
C PRO A 201 3.46 -25.64 -28.05
N THR A 202 4.23 -25.41 -29.12
CA THR A 202 5.32 -26.28 -29.58
C THR A 202 6.52 -26.33 -28.63
N THR A 203 6.63 -25.37 -27.70
CA THR A 203 7.80 -25.21 -26.80
C THR A 203 7.55 -25.68 -25.36
N ALA A 204 6.31 -26.05 -25.00
CA ALA A 204 5.94 -26.41 -23.65
C ALA A 204 6.33 -27.86 -23.28
N SER A 205 6.97 -28.05 -22.12
CA SER A 205 7.26 -29.38 -21.60
C SER A 205 6.03 -29.94 -20.86
N LEU A 206 5.45 -31.02 -21.40
CA LEU A 206 4.35 -31.76 -20.78
C LEU A 206 4.90 -32.80 -19.77
N VAL A 207 4.33 -32.84 -18.58
CA VAL A 207 4.75 -33.71 -17.47
C VAL A 207 3.54 -34.43 -16.88
N GLU A 208 3.65 -35.75 -16.70
CA GLU A 208 2.65 -36.57 -16.02
C GLU A 208 3.18 -37.04 -14.66
N LEU A 209 2.34 -36.99 -13.63
CA LEU A 209 2.62 -37.39 -12.25
C LEU A 209 1.64 -38.49 -11.82
N SER A 210 2.18 -39.60 -11.33
CA SER A 210 1.36 -40.65 -10.71
C SER A 210 0.92 -40.28 -9.28
N ALA A 211 -0.10 -40.97 -8.77
CA ALA A 211 -0.52 -40.87 -7.37
C ALA A 211 0.52 -41.36 -6.35
N ARG A 212 1.68 -41.88 -6.79
CA ARG A 212 2.86 -42.09 -5.92
C ARG A 212 3.73 -40.83 -5.85
N GLU A 213 3.97 -40.19 -6.99
CA GLU A 213 4.80 -38.98 -7.07
C GLU A 213 4.12 -37.78 -6.44
N LEU A 214 2.80 -37.59 -6.63
CA LEU A 214 2.02 -36.56 -5.93
C LEU A 214 2.21 -36.66 -4.40
N LYS A 215 2.10 -37.87 -3.84
CA LYS A 215 2.32 -38.10 -2.41
C LYS A 215 3.77 -37.90 -1.97
N ALA A 216 4.74 -38.23 -2.82
CA ALA A 216 6.15 -37.97 -2.53
C ALA A 216 6.46 -36.46 -2.54
N ILE A 217 5.80 -35.69 -3.41
CA ILE A 217 5.88 -34.22 -3.45
C ILE A 217 5.32 -33.63 -2.14
N ASP A 218 4.11 -34.04 -1.73
CA ASP A 218 3.49 -33.59 -0.47
C ASP A 218 4.33 -33.99 0.78
N GLN A 219 4.98 -35.15 0.75
CA GLN A 219 5.93 -35.58 1.79
C GLN A 219 7.21 -34.73 1.81
N SER A 220 7.72 -34.32 0.64
CA SER A 220 8.89 -33.42 0.58
C SER A 220 8.56 -32.00 1.06
N LEU A 221 7.33 -31.51 0.85
CA LEU A 221 6.86 -30.22 1.34
C LEU A 221 6.83 -30.19 2.88
N SER A 222 6.23 -31.20 3.51
CA SER A 222 6.13 -31.28 4.98
C SER A 222 7.48 -31.49 5.67
N GLN A 223 8.47 -32.10 5.01
CA GLN A 223 9.85 -32.14 5.52
C GLN A 223 10.55 -30.77 5.48
N LEU A 224 10.27 -29.94 4.47
CA LEU A 224 10.85 -28.59 4.35
C LEU A 224 10.30 -27.59 5.37
N GLN A 225 9.17 -27.89 6.01
CA GLN A 225 8.56 -27.06 7.06
C GLN A 225 9.08 -27.38 8.48
N LEU A 226 9.95 -28.37 8.64
CA LEU A 226 10.38 -28.92 9.95
C LEU A 226 11.81 -28.53 10.34
N THR A 227 12.18 -27.26 10.17
CA THR A 227 13.43 -26.69 10.73
C THR A 227 13.15 -25.75 11.90
N PRO A 228 13.39 -26.17 13.16
CA PRO A 228 13.24 -25.29 14.31
C PRO A 228 14.33 -24.19 14.34
N PRO A 229 14.05 -22.98 14.85
CA PRO A 229 15.09 -22.07 15.28
C PRO A 229 15.88 -22.66 16.45
N ALA A 230 17.12 -22.18 16.64
CA ALA A 230 18.06 -22.75 17.60
C ALA A 230 17.64 -22.58 19.07
N GLN A 231 18.15 -23.47 19.92
CA GLN A 231 17.85 -23.55 21.35
C GLN A 231 18.13 -22.25 22.11
N MET A 232 17.26 -21.94 23.07
CA MET A 232 17.62 -21.20 24.27
C MET A 232 17.02 -21.94 25.47
N ASP A 233 17.88 -22.39 26.39
CA ASP A 233 17.44 -23.21 27.52
C ASP A 233 16.75 -22.35 28.60
N GLY A 234 15.63 -22.85 29.11
CA GLY A 234 14.86 -22.21 30.17
C GLY A 234 13.77 -23.15 30.70
N GLU A 235 13.96 -23.66 31.91
CA GLU A 235 12.94 -24.43 32.63
C GLU A 235 11.80 -23.48 33.06
N LEU A 236 10.53 -23.90 32.87
CA LEU A 236 9.43 -23.77 33.86
C LEU A 236 8.11 -24.39 33.33
N ASP A 237 7.40 -25.02 34.26
CA ASP A 237 5.95 -25.32 34.34
C ASP A 237 5.21 -26.01 33.18
N GLU A 238 4.82 -27.26 33.45
CA GLU A 238 3.79 -28.02 32.71
C GLU A 238 2.38 -27.61 33.17
N ASP A 239 1.68 -26.69 32.47
CA ASP A 239 0.19 -26.66 32.39
C ASP A 239 -0.43 -25.57 31.45
N GLU A 240 0.25 -25.19 30.34
CA GLU A 240 -0.41 -24.44 29.24
C GLU A 240 -0.29 -25.18 27.90
N GLU A 241 -1.40 -25.30 27.15
CA GLU A 241 -1.35 -25.75 25.76
C GLU A 241 -0.58 -24.71 24.93
N PRO A 242 0.52 -25.06 24.24
CA PRO A 242 1.26 -24.09 23.44
C PRO A 242 0.38 -23.62 22.29
N ALA A 243 0.11 -22.31 22.26
CA ALA A 243 -0.65 -21.66 21.19
C ALA A 243 0.12 -21.78 19.86
N LEU A 244 -0.14 -22.87 19.12
CA LEU A 244 0.39 -23.11 17.79
C LEU A 244 0.05 -21.93 16.89
N ILE A 245 1.09 -21.21 16.46
CA ILE A 245 0.98 -20.08 15.54
C ILE A 245 0.39 -20.59 14.22
N ASP A 246 -0.84 -20.17 13.91
CA ASP A 246 -1.62 -20.67 12.77
C ASP A 246 -1.04 -20.16 11.44
N LEU A 247 0.00 -20.85 10.96
CA LEU A 247 0.64 -20.63 9.66
C LEU A 247 -0.17 -21.22 8.50
N GLY A 248 -1.45 -20.84 8.41
CA GLY A 248 -2.19 -20.75 7.15
C GLY A 248 -2.57 -22.07 6.47
N ALA A 249 -2.85 -23.13 7.22
CA ALA A 249 -3.32 -24.40 6.64
C ALA A 249 -4.81 -24.31 6.20
N PRO A 250 -5.13 -24.48 4.90
CA PRO A 250 -6.50 -24.30 4.40
C PRO A 250 -7.44 -25.46 4.77
N ARG A 251 -8.71 -25.13 5.07
CA ARG A 251 -9.73 -26.10 5.50
C ARG A 251 -10.43 -26.75 4.28
N LEU A 252 -10.33 -28.07 4.17
CA LEU A 252 -10.91 -28.90 3.09
C LEU A 252 -12.23 -29.59 3.51
N GLY A 253 -13.11 -29.86 2.54
CA GLY A 253 -14.38 -30.57 2.75
C GLY A 253 -14.26 -32.10 2.85
N LYS A 254 -15.31 -32.76 3.37
CA LYS A 254 -15.31 -34.22 3.66
C LYS A 254 -15.09 -35.14 2.46
N THR A 255 -15.39 -34.69 1.25
CA THR A 255 -15.18 -35.45 0.01
C THR A 255 -14.02 -34.90 -0.81
N GLU A 256 -13.28 -33.93 -0.28
CA GLU A 256 -12.23 -33.18 -0.97
C GLU A 256 -10.82 -33.62 -0.53
N MET A 257 -9.82 -33.54 -1.42
CA MET A 257 -8.42 -33.86 -1.13
C MET A 257 -7.47 -32.92 -1.90
N MET A 258 -6.34 -32.53 -1.31
CA MET A 258 -5.34 -31.63 -1.92
C MET A 258 -4.00 -32.35 -2.21
N HIS A 259 -3.31 -31.91 -3.27
CA HIS A 259 -1.97 -32.34 -3.69
C HIS A 259 -1.17 -31.16 -4.27
N HIS A 260 0.16 -31.24 -4.29
CA HIS A 260 1.03 -30.19 -4.87
C HIS A 260 1.80 -30.63 -6.13
N VAL A 261 2.11 -29.67 -7.00
CA VAL A 261 3.01 -29.79 -8.16
C VAL A 261 4.32 -29.06 -7.88
N LYS A 262 5.46 -29.72 -8.07
CA LYS A 262 6.80 -29.16 -7.84
C LYS A 262 7.40 -28.60 -9.14
N VAL A 263 7.86 -27.35 -9.11
CA VAL A 263 8.49 -26.65 -10.25
C VAL A 263 9.91 -26.19 -9.90
N THR A 264 10.82 -26.26 -10.88
CA THR A 264 12.27 -25.97 -10.73
C THR A 264 12.86 -25.06 -11.80
N LYS A 265 12.04 -24.54 -12.71
CA LYS A 265 12.45 -23.64 -13.81
C LYS A 265 11.43 -22.52 -13.97
N PRO A 266 11.85 -21.29 -14.34
CA PRO A 266 10.92 -20.20 -14.61
C PRO A 266 10.11 -20.49 -15.88
N GLY A 267 8.84 -20.06 -15.88
CA GLY A 267 7.88 -20.39 -16.94
C GLY A 267 6.42 -20.26 -16.48
N VAL A 268 5.48 -20.58 -17.38
CA VAL A 268 4.04 -20.56 -17.11
C VAL A 268 3.51 -21.99 -17.01
N LEU A 269 2.90 -22.32 -15.86
CA LEU A 269 2.39 -23.63 -15.47
C LEU A 269 0.88 -23.74 -15.76
N ARG A 270 0.42 -24.88 -16.31
CA ARG A 270 -1.00 -25.15 -16.64
C ARG A 270 -1.37 -26.62 -16.42
N LEU A 271 -2.62 -26.92 -16.06
CA LEU A 271 -3.13 -28.28 -15.84
C LEU A 271 -3.90 -28.80 -17.07
N GLU A 272 -3.64 -30.04 -17.49
CA GLU A 272 -4.24 -30.66 -18.69
C GLU A 272 -5.22 -31.82 -18.38
N ARG A 273 -4.86 -32.80 -17.52
CA ARG A 273 -5.66 -34.05 -17.34
C ARG A 273 -5.54 -34.70 -15.95
N ALA A 274 -6.58 -35.47 -15.53
CA ALA A 274 -6.56 -36.40 -14.39
C ALA A 274 -7.69 -37.46 -14.48
N GLY A 275 -7.51 -38.65 -13.87
CA GLY A 275 -8.50 -39.75 -13.93
C GLY A 275 -8.39 -40.81 -12.83
N GLU A 276 -9.43 -41.67 -12.71
CA GLU A 276 -9.48 -42.82 -11.78
C GLU A 276 -9.11 -44.16 -12.47
N GLY A 277 -9.03 -44.19 -13.79
CA GLY A 277 -8.57 -45.32 -14.58
C GLY A 277 -8.55 -44.98 -16.07
N ASN A 278 -8.13 -45.90 -16.93
CA ASN A 278 -7.96 -45.63 -18.37
C ASN A 278 -9.27 -45.28 -19.11
N GLU A 279 -10.44 -45.60 -18.53
CA GLU A 279 -11.77 -45.41 -19.15
C GLU A 279 -12.65 -44.41 -18.37
N VAL A 280 -12.16 -43.81 -17.28
CA VAL A 280 -12.93 -42.88 -16.42
C VAL A 280 -12.08 -41.65 -16.09
N ASP A 281 -12.14 -40.66 -16.98
CA ASP A 281 -11.55 -39.33 -16.80
C ASP A 281 -12.37 -38.48 -15.81
N ILE A 282 -11.69 -37.62 -15.04
CA ILE A 282 -12.28 -36.74 -14.03
C ILE A 282 -12.44 -35.33 -14.60
N ARG A 283 -13.58 -34.68 -14.34
CA ARG A 283 -13.93 -33.37 -14.92
C ARG A 283 -13.19 -32.21 -14.24
N ILE A 284 -12.45 -31.43 -15.04
CA ILE A 284 -11.57 -30.34 -14.59
C ILE A 284 -12.28 -28.96 -14.57
N ARG A 285 -11.83 -28.02 -13.73
CA ARG A 285 -12.26 -26.60 -13.70
C ARG A 285 -11.08 -25.68 -14.10
N GLN A 286 -11.36 -24.54 -14.75
CA GLN A 286 -10.36 -23.77 -15.52
C GLN A 286 -9.95 -22.40 -14.93
N ASN A 287 -10.22 -22.09 -13.66
CA ASN A 287 -9.94 -20.76 -13.08
C ASN A 287 -9.23 -20.86 -11.71
N PRO A 288 -8.04 -20.24 -11.51
CA PRO A 288 -7.16 -19.67 -12.55
C PRO A 288 -6.60 -20.76 -13.47
N GLY A 289 -6.50 -20.45 -14.78
CA GLY A 289 -6.13 -21.43 -15.81
C GLY A 289 -4.63 -21.61 -16.05
N ALA A 290 -3.78 -20.76 -15.46
CA ALA A 290 -2.33 -20.83 -15.52
C ALA A 290 -1.67 -20.06 -14.35
N VAL A 291 -0.39 -20.32 -14.07
CA VAL A 291 0.42 -19.66 -13.03
C VAL A 291 1.81 -19.34 -13.56
N THR A 292 2.24 -18.08 -13.50
CA THR A 292 3.60 -17.64 -13.92
C THR A 292 4.59 -17.77 -12.76
N ILE A 293 5.79 -18.27 -13.03
CA ILE A 293 6.88 -18.45 -12.06
C ILE A 293 8.16 -17.84 -12.63
N VAL A 294 8.83 -16.99 -11.85
CA VAL A 294 10.07 -16.27 -12.24
C VAL A 294 11.21 -16.52 -11.25
N GLU A 295 12.40 -15.99 -11.51
CA GLU A 295 13.47 -15.94 -10.51
C GLU A 295 13.21 -14.82 -9.51
N CYS A 296 13.42 -15.06 -8.22
CA CYS A 296 13.14 -14.06 -7.19
C CYS A 296 14.04 -12.81 -7.32
N PRO A 297 13.51 -11.60 -7.06
CA PRO A 297 14.29 -10.38 -7.19
C PRO A 297 15.35 -10.24 -6.08
N THR A 298 16.47 -9.58 -6.39
CA THR A 298 17.58 -9.35 -5.46
C THR A 298 18.19 -7.95 -5.65
N ALA A 299 18.91 -7.43 -4.65
CA ALA A 299 19.82 -6.29 -4.84
C ALA A 299 21.06 -6.38 -3.95
N GLN A 300 22.16 -5.79 -4.42
CA GLN A 300 23.46 -5.74 -3.74
C GLN A 300 24.27 -4.52 -4.19
N PHE A 301 25.20 -4.05 -3.36
CA PHE A 301 26.19 -3.05 -3.75
C PHE A 301 27.34 -3.67 -4.56
N ILE A 302 27.86 -2.96 -5.56
CA ILE A 302 28.81 -3.51 -6.55
C ILE A 302 30.21 -3.75 -5.96
N ASP A 303 30.82 -2.74 -5.35
CA ASP A 303 32.24 -2.74 -4.94
C ASP A 303 32.51 -3.57 -3.67
N GLY A 304 32.32 -4.88 -3.74
CA GLY A 304 32.13 -5.76 -2.58
C GLY A 304 33.24 -5.76 -1.53
N ALA A 305 32.98 -5.09 -0.40
CA ALA A 305 33.71 -5.25 0.86
C ALA A 305 32.88 -4.71 2.04
N ARG A 306 33.09 -5.30 3.23
CA ARG A 306 32.63 -4.78 4.53
C ARG A 306 33.63 -3.78 5.16
N ASP A 307 34.70 -3.43 4.43
CA ASP A 307 35.73 -2.53 4.93
C ASP A 307 35.14 -1.14 5.19
N THR A 308 35.37 -0.64 6.41
CA THR A 308 34.88 0.63 6.89
C THR A 308 35.60 1.77 6.17
N GLN A 309 34.93 2.33 5.15
CA GLN A 309 35.53 3.37 4.34
C GLN A 309 35.62 4.69 5.11
N THR A 310 36.82 5.02 5.58
CA THR A 310 37.11 6.30 6.21
C THR A 310 36.96 7.44 5.19
N ARG A 311 36.26 8.49 5.60
CA ARG A 311 36.06 9.73 4.83
C ARG A 311 36.07 10.95 5.77
N CYS A 312 36.10 12.14 5.18
CA CYS A 312 36.16 13.40 5.92
C CYS A 312 34.84 14.17 5.77
N VAL A 313 34.44 14.88 6.82
CA VAL A 313 33.21 15.67 6.81
C VAL A 313 33.17 16.70 5.67
N GLY A 314 31.99 16.86 5.06
CA GLY A 314 31.77 17.70 3.88
C GLY A 314 32.28 17.08 2.57
N GLY A 315 32.45 15.76 2.53
CA GLY A 315 32.63 15.00 1.29
C GLY A 315 31.29 14.54 0.70
N ALA A 316 31.31 14.18 -0.59
CA ALA A 316 30.23 13.49 -1.26
C ALA A 316 30.77 12.22 -1.92
N GLU A 317 30.03 11.12 -1.83
CA GLU A 317 30.39 9.81 -2.40
C GLU A 317 29.25 9.33 -3.31
N GLU A 318 29.55 8.38 -4.20
CA GLU A 318 28.56 7.73 -5.06
C GLU A 318 28.59 6.22 -4.82
N LEU A 319 27.45 5.66 -4.43
CA LEU A 319 27.26 4.23 -4.20
C LEU A 319 26.58 3.61 -5.41
N HIS A 320 27.26 2.70 -6.10
CA HIS A 320 26.63 1.89 -7.15
C HIS A 320 26.04 0.60 -6.57
N LEU A 321 24.78 0.34 -6.89
CA LEU A 321 24.07 -0.89 -6.55
C LEU A 321 23.47 -1.54 -7.80
N THR A 322 23.35 -2.85 -7.78
CA THR A 322 22.64 -3.64 -8.80
C THR A 322 21.36 -4.20 -8.20
N VAL A 323 20.24 -3.99 -8.88
CA VAL A 323 18.96 -4.68 -8.64
C VAL A 323 18.74 -5.68 -9.76
N TYR A 324 18.22 -6.86 -9.49
CA TYR A 324 17.88 -7.89 -10.47
C TYR A 324 16.46 -8.38 -10.25
N GLY A 325 15.65 -8.46 -11.31
CA GLY A 325 14.26 -8.93 -11.23
C GLY A 325 13.43 -8.49 -12.44
N VAL A 326 12.12 -8.74 -12.40
CA VAL A 326 11.17 -8.33 -13.45
C VAL A 326 10.71 -6.88 -13.23
N PRO A 327 11.00 -5.95 -14.17
CA PRO A 327 10.66 -4.53 -14.03
C PRO A 327 9.16 -4.24 -14.26
N PRO A 328 8.63 -3.10 -13.75
CA PRO A 328 9.28 -2.15 -12.84
C PRO A 328 9.61 -2.76 -11.47
N LEU A 329 10.78 -2.43 -10.94
CA LEU A 329 11.22 -2.88 -9.61
C LEU A 329 10.96 -1.79 -8.55
N ALA A 330 10.77 -2.22 -7.31
CA ALA A 330 10.76 -1.34 -6.14
C ALA A 330 11.86 -1.74 -5.15
N LEU A 331 12.57 -0.77 -4.59
CA LEU A 331 13.70 -0.97 -3.67
C LEU A 331 13.48 -0.18 -2.38
N ALA A 332 13.60 -0.86 -1.24
CA ALA A 332 13.58 -0.26 0.09
C ALA A 332 14.95 -0.37 0.77
N TRP A 333 15.44 0.74 1.32
CA TRP A 333 16.69 0.81 2.07
C TRP A 333 16.63 1.80 3.24
N THR A 334 17.51 1.62 4.20
CA THR A 334 17.60 2.48 5.39
C THR A 334 18.99 3.09 5.56
N ARG A 335 18.99 4.31 6.08
CA ARG A 335 20.18 5.06 6.51
C ARG A 335 20.15 5.16 8.03
N LEU A 336 21.26 4.84 8.69
CA LEU A 336 21.46 5.08 10.12
C LEU A 336 22.66 6.01 10.31
N VAL A 337 22.44 7.14 10.99
CA VAL A 337 23.50 8.11 11.36
C VAL A 337 23.27 8.50 12.82
N GLU A 338 24.29 8.33 13.67
CA GLU A 338 24.23 8.63 15.12
C GLU A 338 23.00 8.02 15.83
N GLY A 339 22.54 6.83 15.38
CA GLY A 339 21.36 6.14 15.92
C GLY A 339 20.01 6.60 15.37
N LYS A 340 19.96 7.66 14.55
CA LYS A 340 18.73 8.03 13.82
C LYS A 340 18.59 7.16 12.57
N ARG A 341 17.55 6.30 12.54
CA ARG A 341 17.11 5.54 11.36
C ARG A 341 16.22 6.41 10.46
N GLU A 342 16.48 6.38 9.16
CA GLU A 342 15.70 7.05 8.11
C GLU A 342 15.45 6.06 6.97
N GLU A 343 14.24 6.05 6.42
CA GLU A 343 13.77 5.01 5.51
C GLU A 343 13.44 5.58 4.13
N PHE A 344 13.87 4.84 3.10
CA PHE A 344 13.75 5.23 1.70
C PHE A 344 13.14 4.07 0.92
N VAL A 345 12.07 4.37 0.18
CA VAL A 345 11.43 3.47 -0.77
C VAL A 345 11.37 4.21 -2.10
N VAL A 346 11.72 3.52 -3.18
CA VAL A 346 11.54 3.98 -4.55
C VAL A 346 10.90 2.87 -5.37
N GLU A 347 9.99 3.26 -6.25
CA GLU A 347 9.22 2.41 -7.16
C GLU A 347 9.55 2.81 -8.61
N GLY A 348 9.05 2.07 -9.61
CA GLY A 348 9.23 2.45 -11.01
C GLY A 348 10.66 2.33 -11.54
N ILE A 349 11.49 1.43 -10.99
CA ILE A 349 12.84 1.18 -11.50
C ILE A 349 12.74 0.35 -12.79
N GLU A 350 12.87 1.02 -13.93
CA GLU A 350 12.88 0.45 -15.27
C GLU A 350 14.29 0.49 -15.91
N GLY A 351 14.45 0.01 -17.15
CA GLY A 351 15.71 0.03 -17.90
C GLY A 351 15.67 0.98 -19.09
N GLU A 352 16.82 1.51 -19.52
CA GLU A 352 16.88 2.57 -20.54
C GLU A 352 16.39 2.15 -21.95
N ASP A 353 16.28 0.84 -22.23
CA ASP A 353 16.01 0.31 -23.58
C ASP A 353 14.51 0.15 -23.95
N ASP A 354 13.56 0.23 -23.01
CA ASP A 354 12.16 -0.22 -23.23
C ASP A 354 11.25 0.80 -23.95
N ALA A 355 11.70 1.32 -25.10
CA ALA A 355 10.87 2.08 -26.03
C ALA A 355 9.80 1.23 -26.77
N SER A 356 9.74 -0.08 -26.51
CA SER A 356 8.83 -1.05 -27.13
C SER A 356 8.12 -1.91 -26.08
N GLY A 357 6.79 -1.80 -25.99
CA GLY A 357 5.96 -2.35 -24.91
C GLY A 357 5.76 -3.86 -24.90
N VAL A 358 6.85 -4.64 -24.84
CA VAL A 358 6.82 -6.11 -24.71
C VAL A 358 6.91 -6.48 -23.22
N ALA A 359 5.76 -6.48 -22.55
CA ALA A 359 5.64 -6.46 -21.08
C ALA A 359 6.09 -7.73 -20.29
N LEU A 360 6.88 -8.62 -20.88
CA LEU A 360 7.38 -9.86 -20.23
C LEU A 360 8.85 -10.19 -20.60
N SER A 361 9.68 -9.18 -20.87
CA SER A 361 11.14 -9.36 -20.81
C SER A 361 11.56 -9.84 -19.42
N GLY A 362 12.28 -10.96 -19.35
CA GLY A 362 12.60 -11.65 -18.10
C GLY A 362 13.58 -10.89 -17.19
N SER A 363 13.83 -11.46 -16.01
CA SER A 363 14.64 -10.84 -14.95
C SER A 363 15.98 -10.31 -15.46
N ARG A 364 16.24 -9.01 -15.27
CA ARG A 364 17.44 -8.32 -15.79
C ARG A 364 18.14 -7.49 -14.71
N PRO A 365 19.48 -7.33 -14.78
CA PRO A 365 20.22 -6.49 -13.86
C PRO A 365 20.11 -5.01 -14.26
N ILE A 366 19.81 -4.14 -13.31
CA ILE A 366 19.74 -2.68 -13.45
C ILE A 366 20.71 -2.06 -12.45
N THR A 367 21.62 -1.21 -12.93
CA THR A 367 22.61 -0.50 -12.09
C THR A 367 22.09 0.88 -11.72
N ILE A 368 22.16 1.22 -10.43
CA ILE A 368 21.68 2.48 -9.87
C ILE A 368 22.83 3.19 -9.15
N PRO A 369 23.13 4.47 -9.49
CA PRO A 369 23.96 5.35 -8.67
C PRO A 369 23.13 6.01 -7.56
N LEU A 370 23.66 6.03 -6.33
CA LEU A 370 23.15 6.81 -5.21
C LEU A 370 24.21 7.80 -4.73
N SER A 371 24.04 9.09 -5.00
CA SER A 371 24.90 10.14 -4.45
C SER A 371 24.57 10.40 -2.97
N ILE A 372 25.57 10.33 -2.08
CA ILE A 372 25.40 10.54 -0.63
C ILE A 372 26.27 11.70 -0.11
N GLY A 373 25.71 12.53 0.77
CA GLY A 373 26.42 13.59 1.49
C GLY A 373 26.93 13.12 2.85
N LEU A 374 28.15 13.52 3.22
CA LEU A 374 28.82 13.14 4.46
C LEU A 374 28.95 14.34 5.41
N ASP A 375 27.80 14.95 5.73
CA ASP A 375 27.70 16.24 6.43
C ASP A 375 27.79 16.12 7.97
N ARG A 376 27.68 14.89 8.49
CA ARG A 376 27.72 14.56 9.92
C ARG A 376 28.92 13.68 10.25
N LEU A 377 29.47 13.88 11.44
CA LEU A 377 30.55 13.05 11.98
C LEU A 377 30.04 11.66 12.41
N GLY A 378 30.96 10.73 12.60
CA GLY A 378 30.65 9.41 13.15
C GLY A 378 30.40 8.34 12.09
N GLU A 379 29.61 7.34 12.42
CA GLU A 379 29.37 6.16 11.59
C GLU A 379 28.05 6.30 10.81
N HIS A 380 28.12 6.12 9.49
CA HIS A 380 26.97 6.15 8.58
C HIS A 380 26.79 4.75 8.00
N VAL A 381 25.66 4.11 8.33
CA VAL A 381 25.32 2.77 7.83
C VAL A 381 24.18 2.88 6.81
N TYR A 382 24.38 2.28 5.64
CA TYR A 382 23.39 2.18 4.57
C TYR A 382 23.06 0.70 4.33
N LYS A 383 21.78 0.32 4.46
CA LYS A 383 21.35 -1.08 4.41
C LYS A 383 20.15 -1.27 3.48
N LEU A 384 20.24 -2.22 2.56
CA LEU A 384 19.12 -2.65 1.71
C LEU A 384 18.20 -3.58 2.53
N GLU A 385 16.89 -3.32 2.55
CA GLU A 385 15.95 -4.07 3.39
C GLU A 385 15.07 -5.04 2.58
N SER A 386 14.55 -4.60 1.43
CA SER A 386 13.76 -5.45 0.53
C SER A 386 13.72 -4.95 -0.91
N VAL A 387 13.42 -5.88 -1.84
CA VAL A 387 13.07 -5.58 -3.24
C VAL A 387 11.75 -6.27 -3.57
N THR A 388 10.91 -5.61 -4.37
CA THR A 388 9.66 -6.14 -4.93
C THR A 388 9.70 -6.06 -6.46
N ASP A 389 9.17 -7.08 -7.14
CA ASP A 389 9.03 -7.11 -8.60
C ASP A 389 7.60 -6.81 -9.10
N ALA A 390 7.46 -6.61 -10.40
CA ALA A 390 6.17 -6.33 -11.06
C ALA A 390 5.13 -7.48 -10.98
N LEU A 391 5.55 -8.67 -10.53
CA LEU A 391 4.66 -9.81 -10.28
C LEU A 391 4.29 -9.96 -8.79
N GLY A 392 4.70 -9.00 -7.95
CA GLY A 392 4.40 -8.95 -6.53
C GLY A 392 5.30 -9.84 -5.66
N ASN A 393 6.37 -10.42 -6.20
CA ASN A 393 7.33 -11.17 -5.39
C ASN A 393 8.19 -10.20 -4.59
N THR A 394 8.17 -10.33 -3.26
CA THR A 394 8.95 -9.46 -2.35
C THR A 394 9.97 -10.28 -1.57
N VAL A 395 11.23 -9.84 -1.58
CA VAL A 395 12.36 -10.54 -0.96
C VAL A 395 13.03 -9.63 0.09
N SER A 396 13.25 -10.15 1.31
CA SER A 396 14.05 -9.44 2.32
C SER A 396 15.55 -9.66 2.10
N LEU A 397 16.28 -8.54 1.98
CA LEU A 397 17.72 -8.49 1.76
C LEU A 397 18.54 -8.48 3.07
N SER A 398 17.85 -8.48 4.21
CA SER A 398 18.41 -8.40 5.56
C SER A 398 19.47 -9.46 5.91
N SER A 399 19.41 -10.64 5.27
CA SER A 399 20.31 -11.79 5.49
C SER A 399 21.30 -12.05 4.34
N HIS A 400 21.29 -11.23 3.29
CA HIS A 400 22.13 -11.43 2.11
C HIS A 400 23.54 -10.84 2.27
N ARG A 401 24.49 -11.21 1.40
CA ARG A 401 25.83 -10.60 1.35
C ARG A 401 25.79 -9.30 0.53
N ASN A 402 26.69 -8.37 0.83
CA ASN A 402 26.85 -7.09 0.14
C ASN A 402 25.59 -6.17 0.13
N THR A 403 24.70 -6.30 1.12
CA THR A 403 23.51 -5.45 1.29
C THR A 403 23.68 -4.32 2.32
N GLU A 404 24.89 -4.13 2.83
CA GLU A 404 25.23 -3.20 3.92
C GLU A 404 26.55 -2.47 3.60
N ARG A 405 26.59 -1.15 3.84
CA ARG A 405 27.78 -0.29 3.70
C ARG A 405 27.96 0.57 4.94
N VAL A 406 29.21 0.78 5.33
CA VAL A 406 29.60 1.54 6.52
C VAL A 406 30.69 2.54 6.17
N PHE A 407 30.43 3.82 6.39
CA PHE A 407 31.41 4.90 6.27
C PHE A 407 31.74 5.46 7.65
N SER A 408 33.03 5.76 7.90
CA SER A 408 33.46 6.44 9.12
C SER A 408 33.88 7.87 8.77
N VAL A 409 33.05 8.84 9.14
CA VAL A 409 33.23 10.26 8.79
C VAL A 409 33.97 10.97 9.92
N LEU A 410 35.24 11.28 9.67
CA LEU A 410 36.14 11.93 10.62
C LEU A 410 36.10 13.47 10.50
N ARG A 411 36.50 14.13 11.58
CA ARG A 411 36.69 15.59 11.60
C ARG A 411 38.06 15.96 11.04
N ARG A 412 38.11 16.99 10.19
CA ARG A 412 39.36 17.58 9.68
C ARG A 412 40.19 18.18 10.84
N PRO A 413 41.53 18.07 10.83
CA PRO A 413 42.37 18.56 11.92
C PRO A 413 42.67 20.07 11.82
N GLU A 414 42.37 20.84 12.86
CA GLU A 414 42.60 22.29 12.96
C GLU A 414 43.89 22.61 13.74
N VAL A 415 44.82 23.43 13.21
CA VAL A 415 46.12 23.75 13.87
C VAL A 415 46.48 25.24 13.81
N SER A 416 47.02 25.82 14.91
CA SER A 416 47.66 27.15 14.90
C SER A 416 48.85 27.26 15.86
N PHE A 417 49.55 28.41 15.83
CA PHE A 417 50.49 28.79 16.88
C PHE A 417 49.76 29.25 18.17
N VAL A 418 50.40 29.06 19.32
CA VAL A 418 49.92 29.48 20.64
C VAL A 418 50.92 30.45 21.26
N GLY A 419 50.43 31.61 21.72
CA GLY A 419 51.25 32.65 22.37
C GLY A 419 51.84 33.69 21.41
N CYS A 420 51.84 33.43 20.11
CA CYS A 420 52.19 34.39 19.05
C CYS A 420 51.04 35.38 18.82
N ALA A 421 51.36 36.67 18.65
CA ALA A 421 50.36 37.70 18.30
C ALA A 421 51.00 38.87 17.55
N ALA A 422 50.20 39.60 16.76
CA ALA A 422 50.65 40.82 16.10
C ALA A 422 51.19 41.83 17.14
N GLY A 423 52.41 42.33 16.91
CA GLY A 423 53.11 43.23 17.84
C GLY A 423 53.74 42.55 19.07
N LYS A 424 53.68 41.22 19.21
CA LYS A 424 54.35 40.45 20.29
C LYS A 424 55.23 39.34 19.71
N PRO A 425 56.50 39.62 19.34
CA PRO A 425 57.41 38.59 18.86
C PRO A 425 57.85 37.66 19.98
N VAL A 426 58.21 36.42 19.63
CA VAL A 426 58.81 35.46 20.56
C VAL A 426 60.30 35.78 20.73
N ALA A 427 60.75 35.86 21.98
CA ALA A 427 62.10 36.24 22.35
C ALA A 427 63.11 35.10 22.12
N LEU A 428 64.04 35.31 21.18
CA LEU A 428 65.23 34.50 20.98
C LEU A 428 66.35 35.03 21.89
N ARG A 429 66.71 34.28 22.93
CA ARG A 429 67.80 34.65 23.86
C ARG A 429 69.14 34.24 23.24
N LYS A 430 70.16 35.10 23.36
CA LYS A 430 71.46 34.87 22.73
C LYS A 430 72.07 33.51 23.16
N GLY A 431 72.24 32.61 22.20
CA GLY A 431 72.79 31.26 22.43
C GLY A 431 71.77 30.19 22.90
N LYS A 432 70.46 30.46 22.93
CA LYS A 432 69.41 29.46 23.23
C LYS A 432 68.29 29.51 22.17
N PRO A 433 67.79 28.38 21.66
CA PRO A 433 66.67 28.38 20.72
C PRO A 433 65.39 28.91 21.38
N ALA A 434 64.55 29.59 20.59
CA ALA A 434 63.19 29.94 20.97
C ALA A 434 62.26 28.75 20.69
N GLN A 435 61.23 28.55 21.50
CA GLN A 435 60.23 27.48 21.30
C GLN A 435 58.93 28.08 20.75
N LEU A 436 58.51 27.61 19.58
CA LEU A 436 57.25 27.99 18.93
C LEU A 436 56.21 26.91 19.16
N ARG A 437 55.19 27.20 19.95
CA ARG A 437 54.19 26.21 20.36
C ARG A 437 53.08 26.07 19.34
N LEU A 438 52.98 24.90 18.71
CA LEU A 438 51.84 24.49 17.87
C LEU A 438 50.76 23.83 18.72
N ARG A 439 49.50 23.95 18.33
CA ARG A 439 48.38 23.24 18.96
C ARG A 439 47.33 22.83 17.94
N THR A 440 46.85 21.59 18.08
CA THR A 440 45.59 21.10 17.49
C THR A 440 44.39 21.60 18.30
N HIS A 441 43.40 22.19 17.63
CA HIS A 441 42.20 22.75 18.26
C HIS A 441 41.01 21.78 18.25
N ALA A 442 40.69 21.23 17.09
CA ALA A 442 39.80 20.09 16.92
C ALA A 442 40.42 19.11 15.91
N ALA A 443 40.53 17.83 16.27
CA ALA A 443 41.06 16.78 15.42
C ALA A 443 40.62 15.40 15.95
N ASP A 444 40.47 14.40 15.07
CA ASP A 444 40.08 13.04 15.46
C ASP A 444 41.31 12.12 15.59
N GLY A 445 41.44 11.44 16.73
CA GLY A 445 42.57 10.53 16.99
C GLY A 445 42.71 9.37 15.98
N LYS A 446 41.65 9.04 15.22
CA LYS A 446 41.69 8.07 14.11
C LYS A 446 42.41 8.60 12.85
N ASP A 447 42.62 9.91 12.74
CA ASP A 447 43.31 10.58 11.63
C ASP A 447 44.78 10.94 11.98
N ALA A 448 45.21 10.70 13.23
CA ALA A 448 46.58 10.90 13.66
C ALA A 448 47.52 9.80 13.11
N PRO A 449 48.80 10.10 12.82
CA PRO A 449 49.50 11.35 13.09
C PRO A 449 49.27 12.44 12.03
N TRP A 450 49.23 13.69 12.48
CA TRP A 450 49.11 14.85 11.61
C TRP A 450 50.47 15.45 11.27
N ASP A 451 50.74 15.58 9.97
CA ASP A 451 51.93 16.20 9.41
C ASP A 451 51.70 17.69 9.23
N VAL A 452 52.19 18.50 10.17
CA VAL A 452 52.13 19.96 10.13
C VAL A 452 53.40 20.50 9.46
N THR A 453 53.27 21.28 8.40
CA THR A 453 54.42 21.86 7.69
C THR A 453 54.59 23.34 8.04
N VAL A 454 55.75 23.68 8.61
CA VAL A 454 56.13 25.04 9.00
C VAL A 454 57.27 25.55 8.11
N MET A 455 57.12 26.71 7.49
CA MET A 455 58.18 27.41 6.76
C MET A 455 58.85 28.43 7.67
N GLY A 456 60.19 28.42 7.75
CA GLY A 456 60.98 29.42 8.46
C GLY A 456 61.60 30.47 7.54
N PRO A 457 62.35 31.44 8.12
CA PRO A 457 63.08 32.43 7.34
C PRO A 457 64.05 31.76 6.34
N GLY A 458 64.18 32.35 5.16
CA GLY A 458 64.96 31.78 4.05
C GLY A 458 64.30 30.58 3.35
N THR A 459 62.97 30.49 3.35
CA THR A 459 62.16 29.46 2.62
C THR A 459 62.42 28.00 3.02
N LYS A 460 63.08 27.75 4.16
CA LYS A 460 63.33 26.39 4.68
C LYS A 460 62.04 25.83 5.29
N SER A 461 61.44 24.81 4.67
CA SER A 461 60.27 24.09 5.21
C SER A 461 60.66 22.92 6.12
N ARG A 462 59.98 22.77 7.26
CA ARG A 462 60.12 21.67 8.21
C ARG A 462 58.75 21.08 8.53
N THR A 463 58.55 19.80 8.24
CA THR A 463 57.35 19.05 8.63
C THR A 463 57.53 18.41 10.01
N VAL A 464 56.48 18.43 10.83
CA VAL A 464 56.46 17.98 12.22
C VAL A 464 55.25 17.06 12.41
N LYS A 465 55.47 15.85 12.95
CA LYS A 465 54.42 14.85 13.15
C LYS A 465 53.82 14.95 14.56
N MET A 466 52.56 15.38 14.66
CA MET A 466 51.80 15.40 15.91
C MET A 466 51.01 14.10 16.06
N LYS A 467 51.15 13.41 17.21
CA LYS A 467 50.52 12.10 17.48
C LYS A 467 49.30 12.13 18.41
N ASP A 468 49.17 13.20 19.18
CA ASP A 468 48.16 13.41 20.21
C ASP A 468 47.64 14.84 20.09
N SER A 469 46.46 15.13 20.67
CA SER A 469 45.87 16.47 20.73
C SER A 469 46.62 17.47 21.63
N SER A 470 47.84 17.11 22.04
CA SER A 470 48.72 17.91 22.89
C SER A 470 49.51 18.95 22.09
N ALA A 471 49.80 20.09 22.73
CA ALA A 471 50.53 21.18 22.09
C ALA A 471 52.04 20.90 22.04
N MET A 472 52.62 20.92 20.83
CA MET A 472 53.99 20.52 20.52
C MET A 472 54.87 21.73 20.17
N ASP A 473 56.09 21.77 20.70
CA ASP A 473 57.01 22.89 20.50
C ASP A 473 57.97 22.66 19.31
N VAL A 474 58.23 23.72 18.54
CA VAL A 474 59.14 23.74 17.40
C VAL A 474 60.28 24.73 17.66
N GLU A 475 61.52 24.25 17.64
CA GLU A 475 62.69 25.11 17.82
C GLU A 475 62.87 26.11 16.66
N ALA A 476 62.89 27.40 16.99
CA ALA A 476 63.40 28.47 16.16
C ALA A 476 64.83 28.86 16.58
N ARG A 477 65.72 28.96 15.59
CA ARG A 477 67.18 29.20 15.77
C ARG A 477 67.71 30.42 15.02
N GLU A 478 66.94 30.92 14.05
CA GLU A 478 67.23 32.11 13.25
C GLU A 478 66.11 33.14 13.52
N PRO A 479 66.40 34.44 13.72
CA PRO A 479 65.36 35.46 13.85
C PRO A 479 64.66 35.67 12.49
N GLY A 480 63.35 35.93 12.51
CA GLY A 480 62.54 36.02 11.30
C GLY A 480 61.08 35.64 11.53
N GLU A 481 60.34 35.42 10.45
CA GLU A 481 58.94 34.96 10.51
C GLU A 481 58.85 33.47 10.17
N TYR A 482 58.08 32.75 10.97
CA TYR A 482 57.75 31.34 10.79
C TYR A 482 56.26 31.22 10.50
N THR A 483 55.88 30.46 9.46
CA THR A 483 54.49 30.35 8.97
C THR A 483 54.07 28.88 8.88
N ILE A 484 52.83 28.57 9.23
CA ILE A 484 52.24 27.23 9.04
C ILE A 484 51.65 27.20 7.63
N VAL A 485 52.14 26.28 6.79
CA VAL A 485 51.76 26.17 5.37
C VAL A 485 50.55 25.24 5.19
N GLY A 486 50.44 24.21 6.03
CA GLY A 486 49.37 23.22 5.93
C GLY A 486 49.49 22.13 7.00
N VAL A 487 48.40 21.41 7.22
CA VAL A 487 48.33 20.20 8.05
C VAL A 487 47.59 19.08 7.30
N LYS A 488 48.11 17.86 7.37
CA LYS A 488 47.50 16.67 6.75
C LYS A 488 47.59 15.47 7.71
N GLY A 489 46.46 14.85 8.01
CA GLY A 489 46.38 13.58 8.72
C GLY A 489 46.56 12.36 7.80
N GLN A 490 46.25 11.18 8.33
CA GLN A 490 46.31 9.94 7.58
C GLN A 490 45.27 9.89 6.45
N TYR A 491 44.08 10.46 6.67
CA TYR A 491 42.97 10.49 5.71
C TYR A 491 42.57 11.91 5.34
N CYS A 492 42.54 12.84 6.30
CA CYS A 492 41.99 14.17 6.12
C CYS A 492 43.05 15.26 5.94
N ALA A 493 42.86 16.11 4.92
CA ALA A 493 43.48 17.43 4.89
C ALA A 493 42.82 18.32 5.97
N GLY A 494 43.59 19.21 6.59
CA GLY A 494 43.14 20.02 7.71
C GLY A 494 43.47 21.50 7.63
N ASP A 495 42.83 22.27 8.49
CA ASP A 495 42.77 23.72 8.42
C ASP A 495 43.82 24.38 9.33
N VAL A 496 44.58 25.30 8.76
CA VAL A 496 45.54 26.13 9.49
C VAL A 496 44.81 27.36 9.99
N LEU A 497 44.62 27.52 11.30
CA LEU A 497 43.92 28.64 11.94
C LEU A 497 44.87 29.82 12.25
N SER A 498 44.30 31.03 12.36
CA SER A 498 45.01 32.21 12.85
C SER A 498 45.28 32.10 14.37
N PRO A 499 46.50 32.40 14.86
CA PRO A 499 47.66 32.92 14.13
C PRO A 499 48.40 31.83 13.34
N GLU A 500 48.41 32.00 12.01
CA GLU A 500 49.14 31.16 11.06
C GLU A 500 50.63 31.53 10.96
N THR A 501 51.03 32.71 11.44
CA THR A 501 52.43 33.19 11.47
C THR A 501 52.90 33.56 12.87
N CYS A 502 54.21 33.46 13.09
CA CYS A 502 54.86 33.86 14.33
C CYS A 502 56.24 34.49 14.07
N ARG A 503 56.45 35.72 14.55
CA ARG A 503 57.71 36.45 14.42
C ARG A 503 58.62 36.18 15.61
N VAL A 504 59.85 35.78 15.34
CA VAL A 504 60.94 35.55 16.32
C VAL A 504 61.95 36.68 16.22
N ALA A 505 62.32 37.28 17.36
CA ALA A 505 63.26 38.40 17.44
C ALA A 505 64.35 38.14 18.48
N GLU A 506 65.61 38.45 18.16
CA GLU A 506 66.73 38.35 19.12
C GLU A 506 66.65 39.47 20.16
N VAL A 507 66.82 39.12 21.44
CA VAL A 507 66.74 40.06 22.57
C VAL A 507 68.14 40.32 23.17
N PRO A 508 68.61 41.58 23.22
CA PRO A 508 69.92 41.92 23.78
C PRO A 508 70.02 41.64 25.28
N VAL A 509 71.25 41.42 25.75
CA VAL A 509 71.55 41.23 27.18
C VAL A 509 71.42 42.57 27.93
N PRO A 510 70.79 42.62 29.12
CA PRO A 510 70.59 43.87 29.83
C PRO A 510 71.88 44.45 30.41
N SER A 511 71.93 45.77 30.52
CA SER A 511 73.06 46.53 31.10
C SER A 511 72.56 47.82 31.74
N ALA A 512 73.30 48.38 32.71
CA ALA A 512 72.92 49.61 33.38
C ALA A 512 74.08 50.62 33.45
N GLN A 513 73.82 51.85 33.02
CA GLN A 513 74.65 53.02 33.34
C GLN A 513 74.06 53.67 34.60
N ILE A 514 74.89 54.04 35.57
CA ILE A 514 74.45 54.49 36.90
C ILE A 514 75.19 55.77 37.27
N VAL A 515 74.43 56.83 37.57
CA VAL A 515 74.93 58.11 38.09
C VAL A 515 74.33 58.35 39.47
N TRP A 516 75.14 58.83 40.40
CA TRP A 516 74.69 59.24 41.73
C TRP A 516 74.65 60.77 41.84
N GLU A 517 73.51 61.30 42.24
CA GLU A 517 73.31 62.72 42.48
C GLU A 517 73.06 62.95 43.97
N LYS A 518 73.98 63.66 44.62
CA LYS A 518 73.76 64.23 45.95
C LYS A 518 72.86 65.44 45.80
N ILE A 519 71.57 65.29 46.05
CA ILE A 519 70.69 66.44 46.26
C ILE A 519 71.24 67.15 47.52
N ILE A 520 71.54 68.46 47.54
CA ILE A 520 71.90 69.22 48.75
C ILE A 520 71.54 70.71 48.51
N GLU A 521 70.54 71.26 49.23
CA GLU A 521 70.47 72.66 49.75
C GLU A 521 69.05 73.05 50.28
N CYS A 522 68.99 73.73 51.43
CA CYS A 522 67.92 74.49 52.16
C CYS A 522 66.38 74.16 52.09
N GLU A 523 65.75 73.98 53.28
CA GLU A 523 64.29 74.01 53.63
C GLU A 523 63.25 72.81 53.55
N GLY A 524 63.55 71.50 53.75
CA GLY A 524 62.46 70.54 54.09
C GLY A 524 62.55 68.98 54.02
N ASP A 525 63.53 68.32 53.39
CA ASP A 525 63.45 66.86 53.04
C ASP A 525 64.85 66.28 52.67
N THR A 526 65.05 64.96 52.52
CA THR A 526 66.39 64.36 52.38
C THR A 526 66.41 63.03 51.61
N GLY A 527 67.18 62.90 50.50
CA GLY A 527 67.67 61.62 49.91
C GLY A 527 68.67 61.70 48.72
N VAL A 528 69.57 60.71 48.55
CA VAL A 528 70.42 60.62 47.33
C VAL A 528 69.59 60.13 46.16
N SER A 529 69.74 60.73 44.98
CA SER A 529 69.15 60.17 43.76
C SER A 529 70.14 59.19 43.12
N ALA A 530 69.73 57.93 42.95
CA ALA A 530 70.37 57.03 42.01
C ALA A 530 69.66 57.18 40.66
N SER A 531 70.35 57.70 39.65
CA SER A 531 69.84 57.85 38.28
C SER A 531 70.37 56.69 37.44
N LEU A 532 69.53 55.67 37.20
CA LEU A 532 69.87 54.49 36.41
C LEU A 532 69.30 54.58 34.99
N VAL A 533 70.12 54.24 34.00
CA VAL A 533 69.75 54.02 32.60
C VAL A 533 70.00 52.55 32.29
N MET A 534 68.94 51.75 32.37
CA MET A 534 68.92 50.31 32.18
C MET A 534 68.46 49.97 30.75
N HIS A 535 69.37 49.44 29.95
CA HIS A 535 69.06 48.89 28.63
C HIS A 535 68.65 47.43 28.78
N GLY A 536 67.59 46.98 28.10
CA GLY A 536 67.00 45.64 28.22
C GLY A 536 65.47 45.69 28.19
N ALA A 537 64.80 44.64 28.66
CA ALA A 537 63.35 44.53 28.71
C ALA A 537 62.83 44.58 30.17
N PRO A 538 61.98 45.56 30.55
CA PRO A 538 61.38 45.59 31.89
C PRO A 538 60.45 44.39 32.11
N LYS A 539 60.26 43.88 33.33
CA LYS A 539 60.67 44.45 34.63
C LYS A 539 62.16 44.26 34.92
N PHE A 540 62.87 45.34 35.20
CA PHE A 540 64.24 45.29 35.70
C PHE A 540 64.24 45.08 37.21
N THR A 541 65.13 44.25 37.75
CA THR A 541 65.34 44.15 39.22
C THR A 541 66.79 44.41 39.54
N VAL A 542 67.04 45.44 40.35
CA VAL A 542 68.37 45.93 40.70
C VAL A 542 68.65 45.67 42.17
N ALA A 543 69.80 45.07 42.47
CA ALA A 543 70.28 44.88 43.83
C ALA A 543 71.35 45.93 44.19
N TYR A 544 71.20 46.57 45.34
CA TYR A 544 72.16 47.52 45.91
C TYR A 544 72.38 47.27 47.40
N SER A 545 73.39 47.90 47.96
CA SER A 545 73.79 47.84 49.37
C SER A 545 73.72 49.22 50.02
N GLU A 546 73.31 49.25 51.28
CA GLU A 546 73.25 50.43 52.15
C GLU A 546 74.09 50.22 53.41
N GLN A 547 74.82 51.25 53.83
CA GLN A 547 75.58 51.30 55.08
C GLN A 547 75.34 52.63 55.78
N HIS A 548 74.98 52.62 57.06
CA HIS A 548 74.65 53.82 57.85
C HIS A 548 75.64 54.02 59.00
N ASN A 549 76.15 55.24 59.17
CA ASN A 549 77.18 55.62 60.17
C ASN A 549 78.34 54.60 60.28
N GLY A 550 78.75 54.03 59.15
CA GLY A 550 79.86 53.08 59.04
C GLY A 550 79.60 51.65 59.53
N ARG A 551 78.43 51.30 60.07
CA ARG A 551 78.17 49.95 60.63
C ARG A 551 76.93 49.27 60.06
N GLY A 552 77.11 48.00 59.66
CA GLY A 552 76.08 47.16 59.05
C GLY A 552 75.90 47.45 57.56
N THR A 553 75.92 46.39 56.75
CA THR A 553 75.64 46.46 55.30
C THR A 553 74.35 45.71 55.03
N SER A 554 73.35 46.39 54.47
CA SER A 554 72.05 45.80 54.13
C SER A 554 71.87 45.77 52.61
N THR A 555 71.66 44.58 52.04
CA THR A 555 71.32 44.44 50.62
C THR A 555 69.81 44.70 50.43
N LYS A 556 69.48 45.65 49.56
CA LYS A 556 68.11 46.02 49.19
C LYS A 556 67.93 45.84 47.68
N THR A 557 66.82 45.22 47.28
CA THR A 557 66.39 45.11 45.88
C THR A 557 65.30 46.12 45.57
N ARG A 558 65.31 46.63 44.34
CA ARG A 558 64.23 47.44 43.77
C ARG A 558 63.92 46.94 42.36
N THR A 559 62.63 46.77 42.09
CA THR A 559 62.12 46.43 40.76
C THR A 559 61.58 47.68 40.08
N PHE A 560 61.93 47.86 38.81
CA PHE A 560 61.58 49.01 37.99
C PHE A 560 60.95 48.55 36.68
N ASP A 561 59.80 49.14 36.35
CA ASP A 561 59.04 48.81 35.14
C ASP A 561 59.48 49.65 33.92
N ALA A 562 60.52 50.47 34.07
CA ALA A 562 61.03 51.39 33.07
C ALA A 562 62.55 51.27 32.88
N SER A 563 63.04 51.54 31.67
CA SER A 563 64.45 51.56 31.28
C SER A 563 65.23 52.76 31.82
N ARG A 564 64.55 53.77 32.36
CA ARG A 564 65.17 54.80 33.19
C ARG A 564 64.48 54.80 34.54
N ALA A 565 65.27 54.72 35.60
CA ALA A 565 64.80 54.75 36.97
C ALA A 565 65.70 55.68 37.79
N SER A 566 65.22 56.90 38.05
CA SER A 566 65.69 57.67 39.18
C SER A 566 64.98 57.17 40.44
N PHE A 567 65.72 56.76 41.47
CA PHE A 567 65.13 56.51 42.78
C PHE A 567 65.89 57.26 43.87
N THR A 568 65.15 58.12 44.59
CA THR A 568 65.68 58.88 45.71
C THR A 568 65.68 58.01 46.97
N ILE A 569 66.85 57.62 47.45
CA ILE A 569 66.99 56.94 48.74
C ILE A 569 66.94 58.01 49.83
N LYS A 570 65.75 58.22 50.37
CA LYS A 570 65.52 59.12 51.50
C LYS A 570 65.86 58.42 52.81
N PRO A 571 66.76 58.97 53.67
CA PRO A 571 67.01 58.40 54.98
C PRO A 571 65.97 58.93 55.98
N ASP A 572 65.28 58.01 56.65
CA ASP A 572 64.19 58.32 57.59
C ASP A 572 64.63 59.09 58.86
N ARG A 573 65.92 59.40 58.99
CA ARG A 573 66.55 60.07 60.14
C ARG A 573 67.75 60.92 59.67
N PRO A 574 68.05 62.06 60.33
CA PRO A 574 69.28 62.79 60.07
C PRO A 574 70.51 61.96 60.51
N GLY A 575 71.45 61.77 59.59
CA GLY A 575 72.63 60.91 59.77
C GLY A 575 73.47 60.79 58.50
N SER A 576 74.55 60.01 58.53
CA SER A 576 75.42 59.77 57.36
C SER A 576 75.23 58.37 56.79
N TYR A 577 75.11 58.28 55.46
CA TYR A 577 74.70 57.08 54.73
C TYR A 577 75.61 56.85 53.52
N LYS A 578 75.80 55.58 53.11
CA LYS A 578 76.66 55.16 51.99
C LYS A 578 75.99 54.05 51.17
N TYR A 579 76.13 54.09 49.84
CA TYR A 579 75.39 53.22 48.91
C TYR A 579 76.20 52.68 47.73
N SER A 580 75.99 51.43 47.30
CA SER A 580 76.65 50.83 46.11
C SER A 580 75.85 49.69 45.44
N PHE A 581 76.00 49.47 44.13
CA PHE A 581 75.22 48.52 43.31
C PHE A 581 75.91 47.17 43.06
N LEU A 582 75.13 46.11 42.82
CA LEU A 582 75.60 44.71 42.77
C LEU A 582 75.14 43.90 41.54
N LYS A 583 73.85 43.91 41.19
CA LYS A 583 73.27 43.06 40.13
C LYS A 583 72.06 43.69 39.42
N LEU A 584 71.77 43.17 38.23
CA LEU A 584 70.63 43.49 37.37
C LEU A 584 70.00 42.20 36.82
N SER A 585 68.70 42.02 37.03
CA SER A 585 67.86 41.13 36.20
C SER A 585 66.97 41.98 35.28
N ASP A 586 66.55 41.41 34.16
CA ASP A 586 65.46 41.93 33.31
C ASP A 586 64.44 40.81 33.00
N ALA A 587 63.43 41.06 32.17
CA ALA A 587 62.40 40.05 31.85
C ALA A 587 62.90 38.80 31.07
N ASN A 588 64.16 38.78 30.63
CA ASN A 588 64.76 37.73 29.80
C ASN A 588 66.09 37.17 30.36
N TYR A 589 66.76 37.88 31.24
CA TYR A 589 68.06 37.51 31.80
C TYR A 589 68.11 37.81 33.30
N ASP A 590 68.30 36.76 34.10
CA ASP A 590 68.40 36.87 35.55
C ASP A 590 69.85 37.10 36.02
N ASP A 591 69.99 37.90 37.08
CA ASP A 591 71.15 37.89 37.98
C ASP A 591 72.49 38.33 37.36
N VAL A 592 72.44 39.16 36.31
CA VAL A 592 73.61 39.74 35.61
C VAL A 592 74.39 40.66 36.56
N SER A 593 75.71 40.51 36.63
CA SER A 593 76.57 41.28 37.53
C SER A 593 76.75 42.74 37.07
N LEU A 594 76.71 43.67 38.04
CA LEU A 594 76.99 45.10 37.82
C LEU A 594 78.16 45.57 38.69
N ASN A 595 79.09 46.31 38.09
CA ASN A 595 80.13 47.05 38.80
C ASN A 595 79.75 48.54 38.82
N GLY A 596 79.17 49.03 39.93
CA GLY A 596 78.62 50.40 40.03
C GLY A 596 79.38 51.36 40.99
N PRO A 597 79.17 52.68 40.87
CA PRO A 597 79.78 53.71 41.73
C PRO A 597 79.12 53.83 43.13
N THR A 598 79.59 54.77 43.97
CA THR A 598 79.23 54.89 45.42
C THR A 598 79.13 56.34 45.92
N VAL A 599 78.27 56.67 46.91
CA VAL A 599 77.91 58.07 47.32
C VAL A 599 77.49 58.25 48.82
N GLU A 600 77.51 59.50 49.36
CA GLU A 600 77.26 59.91 50.80
C GLU A 600 76.62 61.36 50.95
N LEU A 601 75.89 61.77 52.04
CA LEU A 601 74.72 62.74 51.93
C LEU A 601 74.22 63.66 53.12
N SER A 602 73.57 64.83 52.86
CA SER A 602 72.53 65.58 53.69
C SER A 602 71.83 66.79 52.95
N ILE A 603 70.53 67.17 53.10
CA ILE A 603 69.69 67.88 52.03
C ILE A 603 68.38 68.66 52.45
N ASN A 604 67.64 69.33 51.50
CA ASN A 604 66.26 69.93 51.54
C ASN A 604 65.50 70.29 50.16
N PRO A 605 64.13 70.55 50.09
CA PRO A 605 63.32 71.15 48.94
C PRO A 605 61.85 71.78 49.17
N VAL A 606 61.11 72.29 48.13
CA VAL A 606 59.68 72.88 48.12
C VAL A 606 58.75 72.35 46.94
N ALA A 607 57.48 72.84 46.69
CA ALA A 607 56.60 73.02 45.44
C ALA A 607 55.94 71.87 44.50
N GLY A 608 55.17 72.19 43.41
CA GLY A 608 54.53 71.24 42.38
C GLY A 608 53.61 71.79 41.21
N ALA A 609 53.24 70.97 40.16
CA ALA A 609 52.26 71.20 39.01
C ALA A 609 51.79 69.88 38.27
N ARG A 610 50.82 69.85 37.29
CA ARG A 610 50.07 68.60 36.86
C ARG A 610 49.58 68.39 35.38
N LEU A 611 49.29 67.12 34.98
CA LEU A 611 48.54 66.62 33.80
C LEU A 611 47.03 66.35 34.06
N ILE A 612 46.14 66.53 33.06
CA ILE A 612 44.71 66.16 33.16
C ILE A 612 44.45 64.74 32.66
N ARG A 613 43.82 63.92 33.51
CA ARG A 613 43.44 62.53 33.20
C ARG A 613 41.92 62.34 33.20
N LYS A 614 41.37 61.74 32.14
CA LYS A 614 40.05 61.09 32.15
C LYS A 614 40.23 59.63 32.60
N LYS A 615 39.18 58.99 33.12
CA LYS A 615 39.27 57.63 33.70
C LYS A 615 39.62 56.61 32.62
N ASP A 616 40.83 56.05 32.73
CA ASP A 616 41.55 55.24 31.75
C ASP A 616 41.73 55.84 30.35
N HIS A 617 42.98 55.77 29.85
CA HIS A 617 43.37 55.28 28.53
C HIS A 617 44.81 55.71 28.19
N ASP A 618 45.60 54.81 27.58
CA ASP A 618 46.71 55.23 26.74
C ASP A 618 46.18 55.95 25.50
N VAL A 619 46.93 56.89 24.93
CA VAL A 619 46.53 57.55 23.68
C VAL A 619 47.07 56.76 22.49
N TYR A 620 46.18 56.30 21.60
CA TYR A 620 46.56 55.47 20.45
C TYR A 620 46.73 56.33 19.18
N SER A 621 47.82 56.14 18.43
CA SER A 621 48.06 56.78 17.12
C SER A 621 48.27 55.73 16.03
N CYS A 622 47.33 55.70 15.08
CA CYS A 622 47.32 54.76 13.95
C CYS A 622 47.95 55.35 12.68
N ALA A 623 47.88 56.67 12.51
CA ALA A 623 48.43 57.42 11.38
C ALA A 623 48.70 58.88 11.78
N GLY A 624 49.64 59.53 11.08
CA GLY A 624 50.08 60.89 11.40
C GLY A 624 51.19 60.94 12.45
N SER A 625 51.86 62.09 12.53
CA SER A 625 53.09 62.33 13.28
C SER A 625 52.92 63.24 14.52
N GLU A 626 51.70 63.52 14.95
CA GLU A 626 51.38 64.37 16.11
C GLU A 626 50.24 63.77 16.96
N VAL A 627 50.19 64.13 18.25
CA VAL A 627 49.18 63.71 19.23
C VAL A 627 48.76 64.88 20.13
N GLU A 628 47.50 64.96 20.55
CA GLU A 628 46.99 66.00 21.46
C GLU A 628 46.91 65.53 22.93
N ILE A 629 47.38 66.36 23.87
CA ILE A 629 47.31 66.14 25.34
C ILE A 629 46.75 67.37 26.08
N GLU A 630 46.40 67.25 27.37
CA GLU A 630 45.72 68.30 28.17
C GLU A 630 46.36 68.45 29.59
N VAL A 631 46.65 69.69 30.04
CA VAL A 631 47.46 70.00 31.25
C VAL A 631 46.75 70.91 32.28
N ASP A 632 47.21 70.90 33.55
CA ASP A 632 46.64 71.62 34.72
C ASP A 632 47.77 72.32 35.52
N LEU A 633 47.89 73.64 35.41
CA LEU A 633 49.06 74.41 35.88
C LEU A 633 48.80 75.14 37.19
N THR A 634 49.77 75.09 38.11
CA THR A 634 49.74 75.77 39.42
C THR A 634 50.98 76.65 39.60
N GLY A 635 50.82 77.79 40.28
CA GLY A 635 51.80 78.90 40.32
C GLY A 635 51.23 80.16 39.66
N SER A 636 52.08 81.10 39.25
CA SER A 636 51.64 82.37 38.66
C SER A 636 51.83 82.41 37.13
N ALA A 637 50.76 82.79 36.42
CA ALA A 637 50.72 82.92 34.96
C ALA A 637 51.39 84.23 34.47
N PRO A 638 51.97 84.27 33.25
CA PRO A 638 52.04 83.20 32.26
C PRO A 638 53.08 82.13 32.60
N TRP A 639 52.82 80.89 32.18
CA TRP A 639 53.75 79.79 32.37
C TRP A 639 54.50 79.44 31.08
N LYS A 640 55.67 78.83 31.28
CA LYS A 640 56.45 78.09 30.29
C LYS A 640 56.61 76.66 30.80
N LEU A 641 56.33 75.68 29.94
CA LEU A 641 56.26 74.26 30.29
C LEU A 641 57.15 73.46 29.32
N ASP A 642 58.22 72.88 29.85
CA ASP A 642 59.09 71.98 29.10
C ASP A 642 58.52 70.56 29.19
N VAL A 643 58.18 69.97 28.03
CA VAL A 643 57.55 68.65 27.93
C VAL A 643 58.51 67.69 27.22
N GLN A 644 58.81 66.54 27.83
CA GLN A 644 59.67 65.52 27.24
C GLN A 644 58.82 64.49 26.48
N VAL A 645 59.30 64.11 25.31
CA VAL A 645 58.62 63.24 24.35
C VAL A 645 59.58 62.11 23.99
N GLY A 646 59.53 61.02 24.74
CA GLY A 646 60.57 59.99 24.69
C GLY A 646 61.93 60.53 25.15
N SER A 647 62.79 60.92 24.22
CA SER A 647 64.15 61.44 24.47
C SER A 647 64.33 62.93 24.22
N THR A 648 63.36 63.62 23.60
CA THR A 648 63.48 65.03 23.20
C THR A 648 62.55 65.94 23.99
N THR A 649 63.06 67.10 24.43
CA THR A 649 62.27 68.10 25.16
C THR A 649 61.73 69.17 24.20
N VAL A 650 60.42 69.36 24.22
CA VAL A 650 59.67 70.35 23.44
C VAL A 650 59.14 71.45 24.38
N PRO A 651 59.62 72.71 24.26
CA PRO A 651 59.20 73.79 25.14
C PRO A 651 57.89 74.44 24.66
N PHE A 652 56.86 74.45 25.50
CA PHE A 652 55.61 75.17 25.26
C PHE A 652 55.60 76.48 26.05
N THR A 653 55.61 77.62 25.33
CA THR A 653 55.76 78.96 25.90
C THR A 653 54.48 79.78 25.77
N GLY A 654 54.32 80.79 26.64
CA GLY A 654 53.20 81.73 26.57
C GLY A 654 51.86 81.15 27.03
N LEU A 655 51.86 80.15 27.91
CA LEU A 655 50.64 79.52 28.41
C LEU A 655 49.92 80.48 29.38
N LYS A 656 48.79 81.04 28.93
CA LYS A 656 48.00 82.04 29.69
C LYS A 656 46.79 81.47 30.43
N GLN A 657 46.42 80.22 30.17
CA GLN A 657 45.31 79.54 30.81
C GLN A 657 45.85 78.42 31.70
N ALA A 658 45.30 78.28 32.91
CA ALA A 658 45.69 77.22 33.84
C ALA A 658 45.38 75.81 33.31
N ARG A 659 44.49 75.71 32.30
CA ARG A 659 44.19 74.49 31.55
C ARG A 659 44.28 74.77 30.06
N THR A 660 44.93 73.89 29.32
CA THR A 660 45.10 74.02 27.87
C THR A 660 45.43 72.67 27.22
N LYS A 661 45.28 72.61 25.90
CA LYS A 661 45.70 71.47 25.07
C LYS A 661 47.01 71.76 24.34
N LEU A 662 47.84 70.75 24.19
CA LEU A 662 49.15 70.83 23.52
C LEU A 662 49.23 69.77 22.41
N LYS A 663 49.84 70.12 21.27
CA LYS A 663 50.17 69.19 20.17
C LYS A 663 51.62 68.73 20.29
N VAL A 664 51.84 67.43 20.26
CA VAL A 664 53.11 66.78 20.60
C VAL A 664 53.57 65.90 19.44
N PRO A 665 54.79 66.09 18.89
CA PRO A 665 55.28 65.33 17.74
C PRO A 665 55.74 63.91 18.12
N ILE A 666 55.46 62.92 17.29
CA ILE A 666 55.89 61.52 17.49
C ILE A 666 57.37 61.37 17.11
N PRO A 667 58.23 60.75 17.94
CA PRO A 667 59.61 60.48 17.57
C PRO A 667 59.72 59.44 16.45
N LYS A 668 60.60 59.69 15.47
CA LYS A 668 60.70 58.91 14.21
C LYS A 668 60.88 57.40 14.40
N GLU A 669 61.59 56.99 15.45
CA GLU A 669 61.85 55.58 15.79
C GLU A 669 60.52 54.80 16.01
N PHE A 670 59.56 55.41 16.71
CA PHE A 670 58.23 54.81 16.94
C PHE A 670 57.29 55.02 15.74
N ASP A 671 57.57 56.01 14.89
CA ASP A 671 56.78 56.30 13.69
C ASP A 671 57.01 55.25 12.58
N SER A 672 58.21 54.69 12.47
CA SER A 672 58.53 53.65 11.47
C SER A 672 58.15 52.23 11.91
N GLU A 673 58.44 51.83 13.15
CA GLU A 673 58.25 50.44 13.60
C GLU A 673 56.97 50.22 14.43
N GLY A 674 56.39 51.30 14.96
CA GLY A 674 55.39 51.23 16.03
C GLY A 674 56.02 50.96 17.40
N GLY A 675 55.24 51.18 18.47
CA GLY A 675 55.72 51.01 19.85
C GLY A 675 54.98 51.89 20.84
N ALA A 676 55.50 52.01 22.05
CA ALA A 676 54.97 52.90 23.07
C ALA A 676 56.05 53.87 23.55
N PHE A 677 55.72 55.15 23.63
CA PHE A 677 56.57 56.19 24.21
C PHE A 677 55.79 57.00 25.25
N GLN A 678 56.51 57.63 26.17
CA GLN A 678 55.92 58.42 27.26
C GLN A 678 56.08 59.92 26.98
N VAL A 679 55.08 60.70 27.40
CA VAL A 679 55.09 62.15 27.36
C VAL A 679 55.04 62.68 28.80
N ASP A 680 56.14 63.26 29.26
CA ASP A 680 56.36 63.69 30.64
C ASP A 680 56.44 65.22 30.74
N LEU A 681 55.90 65.79 31.82
CA LEU A 681 56.11 67.22 32.13
C LEU A 681 57.43 67.34 32.88
N VAL A 682 58.45 67.98 32.27
CA VAL A 682 59.81 68.05 32.85
C VAL A 682 59.90 69.18 33.86
N SER A 683 59.49 70.38 33.47
CA SER A 683 59.57 71.55 34.34
C SER A 683 58.59 72.64 33.96
N ILE A 684 58.13 73.38 34.97
CA ILE A 684 57.29 74.56 34.84
C ILE A 684 58.07 75.77 35.32
N GLU A 685 57.97 76.88 34.59
CA GLU A 685 58.57 78.17 34.89
C GLU A 685 57.42 79.17 34.99
N ASP A 686 57.28 79.80 36.16
CA ASP A 686 56.21 80.76 36.46
C ASP A 686 56.60 82.20 36.09
N ALA A 687 55.65 83.13 36.20
CA ALA A 687 55.85 84.54 35.88
C ALA A 687 56.97 85.25 36.68
N HIS A 688 57.38 84.70 37.82
CA HIS A 688 58.48 85.23 38.65
C HIS A 688 59.83 84.60 38.30
N GLY A 689 59.90 83.72 37.29
CA GLY A 689 61.09 82.98 36.91
C GLY A 689 61.38 81.77 37.80
N CYS A 690 60.43 81.34 38.65
CA CYS A 690 60.60 80.17 39.51
C CYS A 690 60.50 78.88 38.67
N LYS A 691 61.63 78.46 38.08
CA LYS A 691 61.71 77.21 37.32
C LYS A 691 61.79 76.00 38.26
N ARG A 692 60.76 75.16 38.22
CA ARG A 692 60.61 73.97 39.04
C ARG A 692 60.54 72.70 38.19
N PRO A 693 61.29 71.62 38.51
CA PRO A 693 60.97 70.30 37.95
C PRO A 693 59.55 69.87 38.34
N VAL A 694 58.82 69.32 37.37
CA VAL A 694 57.50 68.71 37.59
C VAL A 694 57.72 67.21 37.73
N SER A 695 57.24 66.63 38.82
CA SER A 695 57.37 65.19 39.08
C SER A 695 55.99 64.56 39.09
N GLU A 696 55.41 64.48 37.89
CA GLU A 696 54.20 63.70 37.64
C GLU A 696 54.47 62.56 36.67
N GLN A 697 53.73 61.47 36.84
CA GLN A 697 53.67 60.37 35.90
C GLN A 697 53.14 60.85 34.54
N GLY A 698 53.98 60.75 33.50
CA GLY A 698 53.59 61.08 32.13
C GLY A 698 52.46 60.23 31.55
N MET A 699 52.14 60.52 30.29
CA MET A 699 51.08 59.88 29.52
C MET A 699 51.69 58.94 28.48
N THR A 700 51.26 57.67 28.47
CA THR A 700 51.68 56.69 27.47
C THR A 700 50.96 56.92 26.15
N VAL A 701 51.74 57.10 25.07
CA VAL A 701 51.26 57.12 23.69
C VAL A 701 51.65 55.80 23.01
N LYS A 702 50.67 55.09 22.46
CA LYS A 702 50.85 53.81 21.75
C LYS A 702 50.67 54.01 20.25
N VAL A 703 51.78 53.90 19.52
CA VAL A 703 51.83 54.03 18.07
C VAL A 703 51.68 52.65 17.44
N GLN A 704 50.60 52.42 16.68
CA GLN A 704 50.35 51.16 16.00
C GLN A 704 50.46 51.39 14.48
N ARG A 705 51.54 50.88 13.87
CA ARG A 705 51.79 50.98 12.42
C ARG A 705 51.39 49.72 11.64
N VAL A 706 51.27 48.58 12.33
CA VAL A 706 50.62 47.37 11.78
C VAL A 706 49.10 47.58 11.75
N LYS A 707 48.55 47.79 10.55
CA LYS A 707 47.11 47.91 10.34
C LYS A 707 46.41 46.57 10.54
N PRO A 708 45.19 46.53 11.11
CA PRO A 708 44.37 45.32 11.10
C PRO A 708 43.98 44.97 9.67
N THR A 709 43.84 43.67 9.38
CA THR A 709 43.47 43.15 8.07
C THR A 709 42.31 42.17 8.16
N VAL A 710 41.53 42.10 7.07
CA VAL A 710 40.48 41.10 6.87
C VAL A 710 40.64 40.42 5.52
N LYS A 711 40.34 39.13 5.48
CA LYS A 711 40.32 38.28 4.29
C LYS A 711 39.39 37.09 4.52
N PHE A 712 38.87 36.51 3.45
CA PHE A 712 38.20 35.20 3.54
C PHE A 712 39.23 34.07 3.44
N TYR A 713 39.02 33.00 4.20
CA TYR A 713 39.87 31.81 4.20
C TYR A 713 39.39 30.74 3.21
N ALA A 714 40.32 30.09 2.51
CA ALA A 714 40.09 28.87 1.75
C ALA A 714 41.36 28.02 1.70
N GLN A 715 41.21 26.70 1.88
CA GLN A 715 42.31 25.74 1.88
C GLN A 715 42.90 25.54 0.47
N ASP A 716 42.04 25.30 -0.53
CA ASP A 716 42.43 25.07 -1.93
C ASP A 716 42.46 26.36 -2.78
N GLY A 717 42.46 27.54 -2.15
CA GLY A 717 42.25 28.84 -2.81
C GLY A 717 40.83 29.09 -3.33
N LYS A 718 39.96 28.06 -3.38
CA LYS A 718 38.55 28.14 -3.76
C LYS A 718 37.72 28.82 -2.68
N ARG A 719 37.43 30.12 -2.84
CA ARG A 719 36.58 30.91 -1.94
C ARG A 719 35.11 30.81 -2.35
N GLN A 720 34.57 29.60 -2.25
CA GLN A 720 33.21 29.27 -2.65
C GLN A 720 32.61 28.24 -1.69
N VAL A 721 31.34 28.44 -1.30
CA VAL A 721 30.55 27.47 -0.55
C VAL A 721 29.24 27.23 -1.28
N THR A 722 28.81 25.98 -1.30
CA THR A 722 27.48 25.60 -1.78
C THR A 722 26.64 25.16 -0.58
N VAL A 723 25.47 25.78 -0.38
CA VAL A 723 24.54 25.47 0.73
C VAL A 723 23.14 25.18 0.21
N HIS A 724 22.25 24.67 1.06
CA HIS A 724 20.85 24.50 0.70
C HIS A 724 20.13 25.87 0.65
N HIS A 725 19.14 26.00 -0.23
CA HIS A 725 18.39 27.24 -0.45
C HIS A 725 17.73 27.74 0.84
N GLY A 726 18.23 28.87 1.37
CA GLY A 726 17.76 29.51 2.61
C GLY A 726 18.54 29.11 3.87
N GLU A 727 19.50 28.20 3.77
CA GLU A 727 20.40 27.81 4.86
C GLU A 727 21.40 28.93 5.21
N GLU A 728 21.89 28.93 6.46
CA GLU A 728 22.84 29.92 6.97
C GLU A 728 24.29 29.54 6.63
N ALA A 729 24.74 29.97 5.44
CA ALA A 729 26.12 29.87 5.01
C ALA A 729 27.08 30.60 5.97
N ARG A 730 28.22 29.97 6.26
CA ARG A 730 29.24 30.46 7.20
C ARG A 730 30.53 30.74 6.44
N LEU A 731 30.77 32.01 6.14
CA LEU A 731 31.94 32.49 5.42
C LEU A 731 33.11 32.65 6.42
N PRO A 732 34.20 31.85 6.32
CA PRO A 732 35.28 31.90 7.30
C PRO A 732 36.14 33.16 7.11
N LEU A 733 36.16 34.03 8.13
CA LEU A 733 36.95 35.25 8.17
C LEU A 733 38.28 35.02 8.88
N ARG A 734 39.34 35.64 8.36
CA ARG A 734 40.60 35.86 9.08
C ARG A 734 40.73 37.34 9.42
N LEU A 735 40.91 37.61 10.71
CA LEU A 735 41.02 38.95 11.27
C LEU A 735 42.39 39.11 11.93
N THR A 736 43.01 40.27 11.78
CA THR A 736 44.24 40.64 12.52
C THR A 736 44.05 41.97 13.26
N GLY A 737 44.96 42.29 14.19
CA GLY A 737 44.82 43.43 15.11
C GLY A 737 44.06 43.08 16.39
N VAL A 738 43.43 44.07 17.02
CA VAL A 738 42.87 43.96 18.38
C VAL A 738 41.34 44.05 18.37
N GLY A 739 40.67 42.92 18.61
CA GLY A 739 39.22 42.84 18.68
C GLY A 739 38.58 43.70 19.80
N PRO A 740 37.27 44.05 19.67
CA PRO A 740 36.37 43.66 18.59
C PRO A 740 36.69 44.37 17.26
N TRP A 741 36.25 43.78 16.17
CA TRP A 741 36.43 44.30 14.81
C TRP A 741 35.08 44.69 14.20
N ASP A 742 35.03 45.83 13.52
CA ASP A 742 33.91 46.25 12.69
C ASP A 742 34.28 46.01 11.22
N VAL A 743 33.51 45.17 10.52
CA VAL A 743 33.80 44.70 9.15
C VAL A 743 32.63 45.05 8.24
N LYS A 744 32.92 45.73 7.12
CA LYS A 744 31.92 46.04 6.09
C LYS A 744 32.11 45.18 4.86
N TYR A 745 30.99 44.73 4.29
CA TYR A 745 30.96 43.89 3.09
C TYR A 745 29.87 44.36 2.11
N ARG A 746 30.04 44.00 0.84
CA ARG A 746 29.09 44.22 -0.25
C ARG A 746 28.37 42.92 -0.59
N HIS A 747 27.09 43.02 -0.90
CA HIS A 747 26.29 41.97 -1.54
C HIS A 747 25.20 42.66 -2.38
N ASP A 748 24.97 42.22 -3.62
CA ASP A 748 24.02 42.79 -4.58
C ASP A 748 24.02 44.34 -4.64
N GLY A 749 25.23 44.91 -4.70
CA GLY A 749 25.47 46.35 -4.74
C GLY A 749 25.22 47.13 -3.44
N LYS A 750 24.60 46.50 -2.43
CA LYS A 750 24.35 47.08 -1.10
C LYS A 750 25.55 46.87 -0.19
N VAL A 751 25.74 47.75 0.79
CA VAL A 751 26.81 47.68 1.80
C VAL A 751 26.22 47.41 3.18
N TYR A 752 26.81 46.45 3.89
CA TYR A 752 26.40 45.99 5.20
C TYR A 752 27.56 46.11 6.20
N ASP A 753 27.25 46.26 7.49
CA ASP A 753 28.24 46.39 8.58
C ASP A 753 28.04 45.24 9.60
N ARG A 754 29.15 44.64 10.05
CA ARG A 754 29.15 43.49 10.97
C ARG A 754 30.27 43.62 11.99
N ARG A 755 29.89 43.85 13.26
CA ARG A 755 30.78 43.73 14.40
C ARG A 755 31.07 42.26 14.74
N VAL A 756 32.35 41.89 14.81
CA VAL A 756 32.85 40.59 15.24
C VAL A 756 33.53 40.73 16.60
N THR A 757 32.97 40.07 17.62
CA THR A 757 33.44 40.10 19.02
C THR A 757 34.13 38.81 19.48
N GLY A 758 34.29 37.83 18.58
CA GLY A 758 34.84 36.51 18.86
C GLY A 758 36.36 36.43 18.75
N THR A 759 36.87 35.30 18.25
CA THR A 759 38.30 35.09 17.98
C THR A 759 38.73 35.72 16.65
N ALA A 760 40.03 35.68 16.36
CA ALA A 760 40.59 36.07 15.06
C ALA A 760 40.14 35.18 13.87
N ASN A 761 39.52 34.04 14.16
CA ASN A 761 38.93 33.11 13.19
C ASN A 761 37.39 33.24 13.28
N GLY A 762 36.87 34.38 12.87
CA GLY A 762 35.43 34.67 12.90
C GLY A 762 34.68 34.01 11.74
N GLU A 763 33.36 34.03 11.79
CA GLU A 763 32.49 33.65 10.67
C GLU A 763 31.54 34.82 10.34
N LEU A 764 31.46 35.19 9.05
CA LEU A 764 30.38 36.04 8.53
C LEU A 764 29.25 35.11 8.09
N ARG A 765 28.09 35.26 8.70
CA ARG A 765 26.93 34.41 8.41
C ARG A 765 25.93 35.12 7.51
N VAL A 766 25.53 34.45 6.44
CA VAL A 766 24.62 34.95 5.40
C VAL A 766 23.63 33.85 4.99
N ARG A 767 22.54 34.22 4.33
CA ARG A 767 21.54 33.26 3.81
C ARG A 767 21.26 33.43 2.32
N GLU A 768 21.47 34.63 1.81
CA GLU A 768 21.31 35.01 0.41
C GLU A 768 22.46 34.41 -0.42
N SER A 769 22.17 33.89 -1.60
CA SER A 769 23.16 33.40 -2.57
C SER A 769 23.70 34.54 -3.43
N GLY A 770 24.96 34.45 -3.83
CA GLY A 770 25.65 35.40 -4.68
C GLY A 770 27.06 35.69 -4.18
N THR A 771 27.66 36.73 -4.73
CA THR A 771 29.04 37.14 -4.40
C THR A 771 29.04 38.10 -3.21
N PHE A 772 29.95 37.87 -2.27
CA PHE A 772 30.19 38.69 -1.09
C PHE A 772 31.61 39.28 -1.15
N GLU A 773 31.73 40.60 -1.02
CA GLU A 773 33.01 41.32 -1.18
C GLU A 773 33.34 42.13 0.09
N LEU A 774 34.49 41.89 0.71
CA LEU A 774 34.97 42.65 1.86
C LEU A 774 35.45 44.05 1.43
N ILE A 775 34.97 45.11 2.09
CA ILE A 775 35.25 46.51 1.72
C ILE A 775 36.15 47.21 2.74
N GLU A 776 35.84 47.07 4.03
CA GLU A 776 36.50 47.83 5.10
C GLU A 776 36.60 46.97 6.36
N ILE A 777 37.69 47.14 7.12
CA ILE A 777 37.81 46.66 8.50
C ILE A 777 38.36 47.77 9.39
N ARG A 778 37.86 47.83 10.62
CA ARG A 778 38.37 48.63 11.72
C ARG A 778 38.49 47.75 12.97
N ASP A 779 39.62 47.78 13.66
CA ASP A 779 39.75 47.13 14.97
C ASP A 779 39.36 48.11 16.09
N LYS A 780 39.48 47.69 17.35
CA LYS A 780 39.11 48.49 18.53
C LYS A 780 39.75 49.90 18.55
N HIS A 781 40.89 50.10 17.89
CA HIS A 781 41.66 51.34 17.91
C HIS A 781 41.91 51.94 16.51
N CYS A 782 42.18 51.11 15.50
CA CYS A 782 42.70 51.56 14.20
C CYS A 782 41.87 51.10 12.99
N PRO A 783 41.76 51.94 11.93
CA PRO A 783 41.26 51.50 10.62
C PRO A 783 42.30 50.60 9.93
N GLY A 784 41.81 49.63 9.16
CA GLY A 784 42.60 48.57 8.55
C GLY A 784 42.58 48.57 7.02
N SER A 785 42.85 47.41 6.44
CA SER A 785 42.80 47.16 4.99
C SER A 785 42.44 45.71 4.67
N VAL A 786 41.61 45.51 3.66
CA VAL A 786 41.27 44.17 3.12
C VAL A 786 42.48 43.63 2.34
N VAL A 787 42.69 42.31 2.36
CA VAL A 787 43.75 41.65 1.55
C VAL A 787 43.27 41.42 0.13
N VAL A 788 43.96 42.05 -0.84
CA VAL A 788 43.64 41.95 -2.27
C VAL A 788 43.96 40.56 -2.82
N GLY A 789 43.04 40.01 -3.62
CA GLY A 789 43.04 38.63 -4.06
C GLY A 789 42.39 37.66 -3.06
N GLU A 790 41.93 38.12 -1.90
CA GLU A 790 41.28 37.34 -0.83
C GLU A 790 39.99 38.00 -0.26
N GLU A 791 39.48 39.03 -0.93
CA GLU A 791 38.34 39.85 -0.54
C GLU A 791 36.97 39.31 -0.97
N VAL A 792 36.93 38.41 -1.95
CA VAL A 792 35.70 37.88 -2.56
C VAL A 792 35.41 36.45 -2.08
N TYR A 793 34.13 36.14 -1.86
CA TYR A 793 33.64 34.78 -1.63
C TYR A 793 32.26 34.58 -2.28
N ASP A 794 32.06 33.44 -2.94
CA ASP A 794 30.79 33.10 -3.59
C ASP A 794 29.95 32.11 -2.76
N VAL A 795 28.68 32.44 -2.53
CA VAL A 795 27.69 31.53 -1.95
C VAL A 795 26.78 31.05 -3.07
N LEU A 796 26.90 29.78 -3.45
CA LEU A 796 25.95 29.13 -4.33
C LEU A 796 24.85 28.44 -3.51
N TRP A 797 23.62 28.48 -3.99
CA TRP A 797 22.59 27.54 -3.55
C TRP A 797 22.64 26.30 -4.45
N VAL A 798 22.47 25.11 -3.87
CA VAL A 798 22.11 23.91 -4.65
C VAL A 798 20.76 24.21 -5.34
N PRO A 799 20.60 24.01 -6.66
CA PRO A 799 19.28 24.18 -7.29
C PRO A 799 18.26 23.23 -6.66
N ARG A 800 17.05 23.74 -6.38
CA ARG A 800 15.93 22.88 -5.94
C ARG A 800 15.48 22.00 -7.12
N PRO A 801 15.01 20.77 -6.88
CA PRO A 801 14.53 19.91 -7.94
C PRO A 801 13.30 20.52 -8.64
N THR A 802 13.13 20.21 -9.93
CA THR A 802 11.97 20.68 -10.72
C THR A 802 11.35 19.54 -11.52
N VAL A 803 10.06 19.67 -11.82
CA VAL A 803 9.29 18.73 -12.66
C VAL A 803 8.64 19.45 -13.83
N LYS A 804 8.60 18.80 -14.98
CA LYS A 804 7.91 19.24 -16.20
C LYS A 804 7.20 18.05 -16.84
N LEU A 805 6.20 18.32 -17.69
CA LEU A 805 5.69 17.30 -18.60
C LEU A 805 6.79 17.01 -19.63
N ALA A 806 7.06 15.74 -19.93
CA ALA A 806 8.09 15.37 -20.89
C ALA A 806 7.68 15.73 -22.32
N ALA A 807 8.67 16.02 -23.18
CA ALA A 807 8.40 16.37 -24.58
C ALA A 807 7.77 15.23 -25.41
N SER A 808 7.77 13.99 -24.90
CA SER A 808 7.05 12.83 -25.45
C SER A 808 5.53 12.89 -25.26
N THR A 809 5.04 13.61 -24.25
CA THR A 809 3.64 13.56 -23.84
C THR A 809 2.78 14.52 -24.67
N GLU A 810 1.97 13.97 -25.58
CA GLU A 810 0.99 14.75 -26.35
C GLU A 810 -0.08 15.38 -25.45
N ALA A 811 0.06 16.66 -25.11
CA ALA A 811 -0.92 17.42 -24.35
C ALA A 811 -1.01 18.88 -24.83
N THR A 812 -2.21 19.46 -24.75
CA THR A 812 -2.46 20.85 -25.17
C THR A 812 -2.50 21.79 -23.97
N TYR A 813 -1.63 22.80 -23.94
CA TYR A 813 -1.57 23.75 -22.83
C TYR A 813 -2.66 24.83 -22.93
N VAL A 814 -3.53 24.92 -21.91
CA VAL A 814 -4.64 25.87 -21.85
C VAL A 814 -4.30 26.98 -20.86
N ALA A 815 -3.71 28.06 -21.37
CA ALA A 815 -3.19 29.18 -20.57
C ALA A 815 -4.23 29.91 -19.69
N TYR A 816 -5.53 29.75 -19.94
CA TYR A 816 -6.60 30.29 -19.08
C TYR A 816 -6.80 29.47 -17.79
N ASN A 817 -6.68 28.14 -17.88
CA ASN A 817 -6.75 27.24 -16.72
C ASN A 817 -5.38 27.05 -16.05
N GLY A 818 -4.29 27.20 -16.82
CA GLY A 818 -2.93 26.85 -16.39
C GLY A 818 -2.60 25.35 -16.52
N SER A 819 -3.50 24.56 -17.10
CA SER A 819 -3.44 23.11 -17.21
C SER A 819 -2.96 22.61 -18.58
N TYR A 820 -2.42 21.39 -18.62
CA TYR A 820 -2.19 20.61 -19.83
C TYR A 820 -3.33 19.60 -20.03
N VAL A 821 -4.10 19.75 -21.11
CA VAL A 821 -5.23 18.87 -21.45
C VAL A 821 -4.74 17.71 -22.32
N ARG A 822 -4.90 16.48 -21.82
CA ARG A 822 -4.71 15.22 -22.57
C ARG A 822 -5.91 14.95 -23.50
N ALA A 823 -5.68 14.11 -24.51
CA ALA A 823 -6.79 13.54 -25.30
C ALA A 823 -7.74 12.73 -24.40
N PRO A 824 -9.06 12.70 -24.70
CA PRO A 824 -10.02 11.91 -23.95
C PRO A 824 -9.79 10.41 -24.16
N VAL A 825 -10.03 9.62 -23.11
CA VAL A 825 -9.76 8.16 -23.09
C VAL A 825 -10.98 7.43 -22.54
N CYS A 826 -11.28 6.24 -23.06
CA CYS A 826 -12.41 5.43 -22.59
C CYS A 826 -12.11 4.78 -21.23
N GLU A 827 -13.11 4.72 -20.36
CA GLU A 827 -13.09 4.05 -19.04
C GLU A 827 -12.37 2.68 -19.06
N GLY A 828 -11.41 2.49 -18.16
CA GLY A 828 -10.62 1.27 -18.04
C GLY A 828 -9.60 1.01 -19.15
N VAL A 829 -9.39 1.94 -20.09
CA VAL A 829 -8.21 1.92 -20.98
C VAL A 829 -7.06 2.62 -20.23
N PRO A 830 -5.88 1.99 -20.04
CA PRO A 830 -4.79 2.60 -19.30
C PRO A 830 -4.13 3.73 -20.09
N ASP A 831 -3.88 4.87 -19.42
CA ASP A 831 -3.11 5.99 -19.96
C ASP A 831 -2.12 6.54 -18.91
N HIS A 832 -1.17 7.36 -19.37
CA HIS A 832 -0.04 7.87 -18.59
C HIS A 832 0.39 9.25 -19.09
N VAL A 833 1.16 9.96 -18.26
CA VAL A 833 2.01 11.07 -18.69
C VAL A 833 3.45 10.81 -18.27
N ASP A 834 4.41 11.19 -19.10
CA ASP A 834 5.81 11.14 -18.74
C ASP A 834 6.21 12.47 -18.07
N LEU A 835 6.93 12.39 -16.96
CA LEU A 835 7.42 13.53 -16.20
C LEU A 835 8.95 13.61 -16.31
N GLU A 836 9.46 14.77 -16.72
CA GLU A 836 10.89 15.10 -16.69
C GLU A 836 11.25 15.76 -15.34
N LEU A 837 12.21 15.17 -14.64
CA LEU A 837 12.72 15.55 -13.33
C LEU A 837 14.19 15.98 -13.43
N ASP A 838 14.48 17.18 -12.95
CA ASP A 838 15.85 17.73 -12.86
C ASP A 838 16.22 17.99 -11.39
N GLY A 839 17.42 17.59 -10.98
CA GLY A 839 17.89 17.55 -9.59
C GLY A 839 18.69 16.29 -9.26
N HIS A 840 18.80 15.94 -7.97
CA HIS A 840 19.61 14.82 -7.47
C HIS A 840 18.76 13.65 -6.96
N ALA A 841 18.64 12.60 -7.78
CA ALA A 841 17.93 11.37 -7.42
C ALA A 841 18.44 10.73 -6.10
N PRO A 842 17.58 10.03 -5.32
CA PRO A 842 16.15 9.77 -5.59
C PRO A 842 15.23 10.98 -5.40
N PHE A 843 14.29 11.14 -6.31
CA PHE A 843 13.19 12.12 -6.28
C PHE A 843 11.99 11.59 -5.50
N LYS A 844 11.20 12.50 -4.92
CA LYS A 844 9.87 12.24 -4.36
C LYS A 844 8.92 13.36 -4.75
N ILE A 845 7.88 13.04 -5.53
CA ILE A 845 6.86 13.97 -6.00
C ILE A 845 5.65 13.89 -5.07
N LYS A 846 5.09 15.04 -4.66
CA LYS A 846 3.85 15.12 -3.90
C LYS A 846 2.73 15.69 -4.78
N TYR A 847 1.58 15.01 -4.86
CA TYR A 847 0.51 15.34 -5.81
C TYR A 847 -0.90 15.18 -5.23
N ASN A 848 -1.86 15.85 -5.88
CA ASN A 848 -3.29 15.73 -5.64
C ASN A 848 -4.00 15.21 -6.90
N VAL A 849 -5.10 14.48 -6.70
CA VAL A 849 -6.03 14.04 -7.75
C VAL A 849 -7.44 14.50 -7.37
N ALA A 850 -8.09 15.25 -8.25
CA ALA A 850 -9.47 15.68 -8.10
C ALA A 850 -10.30 15.27 -9.32
N ARG A 851 -11.58 14.96 -9.12
CA ARG A 851 -12.52 14.55 -10.17
C ARG A 851 -13.77 15.43 -10.14
N GLU A 852 -14.26 15.79 -11.31
CA GLU A 852 -15.50 16.54 -11.49
C GLU A 852 -16.71 15.60 -11.39
N ASN A 853 -17.69 15.96 -10.54
CA ASN A 853 -18.96 15.25 -10.41
C ASN A 853 -19.96 15.67 -11.50
N GLU A 854 -21.05 14.92 -11.70
CA GLU A 854 -22.18 15.27 -12.61
C GLU A 854 -22.74 16.71 -12.42
N TYR A 855 -22.54 17.32 -11.25
CA TYR A 855 -22.99 18.68 -10.92
C TYR A 855 -21.95 19.78 -11.20
N GLY A 856 -20.83 19.48 -11.87
CA GLY A 856 -19.71 20.42 -12.08
C GLY A 856 -18.96 20.79 -10.80
N VAL A 857 -19.02 19.91 -9.78
CA VAL A 857 -18.37 20.11 -8.48
C VAL A 857 -17.12 19.25 -8.39
N MET A 858 -16.00 19.86 -8.06
CA MET A 858 -14.70 19.20 -7.91
C MET A 858 -14.57 18.49 -6.55
N ASN A 859 -14.52 17.16 -6.57
CA ASN A 859 -14.19 16.34 -5.41
C ASN A 859 -12.70 16.00 -5.41
N LEU A 860 -12.01 16.18 -4.28
CA LEU A 860 -10.66 15.65 -4.08
C LEU A 860 -10.76 14.12 -3.87
N VAL A 861 -10.22 13.35 -4.82
CA VAL A 861 -10.17 11.87 -4.76
C VAL A 861 -8.97 11.42 -3.94
N THR A 862 -7.82 12.10 -4.11
CA THR A 862 -6.59 11.81 -3.40
C THR A 862 -5.87 13.12 -3.10
N GLY A 863 -5.53 13.35 -1.83
CA GLY A 863 -4.79 14.52 -1.38
C GLY A 863 -3.45 14.15 -0.77
N ASP A 864 -2.43 14.95 -1.04
CA ASP A 864 -1.10 14.87 -0.44
C ASP A 864 -0.36 13.52 -0.63
N ALA A 865 -0.74 12.74 -1.65
CA ALA A 865 -0.07 11.49 -2.00
C ALA A 865 1.36 11.72 -2.50
N THR A 866 2.23 10.73 -2.31
CA THR A 866 3.65 10.81 -2.69
C THR A 866 4.07 9.61 -3.53
N VAL A 867 4.84 9.85 -4.58
CA VAL A 867 5.45 8.83 -5.44
C VAL A 867 6.95 9.12 -5.62
N GLY A 868 7.77 8.08 -5.69
CA GLY A 868 9.23 8.20 -5.79
C GLY A 868 9.78 7.75 -7.15
N SER A 869 10.92 8.31 -7.55
CA SER A 869 11.68 7.85 -8.72
C SER A 869 13.18 8.01 -8.51
N ILE A 870 13.98 7.10 -9.09
CA ILE A 870 15.45 7.22 -9.20
C ILE A 870 15.86 7.77 -10.58
N GLN A 871 14.98 7.67 -11.58
CA GLN A 871 15.24 8.13 -12.94
C GLN A 871 14.82 9.60 -13.13
N ARG A 872 15.45 10.27 -14.11
CA ARG A 872 15.07 11.63 -14.53
C ARG A 872 13.73 11.65 -15.26
N THR A 873 13.43 10.62 -16.05
CA THR A 873 12.10 10.40 -16.63
C THR A 873 11.30 9.51 -15.69
N MET A 874 10.06 9.86 -15.38
CA MET A 874 9.15 9.05 -14.59
C MET A 874 7.80 8.92 -15.28
N ARG A 875 7.34 7.69 -15.49
CA ARG A 875 6.01 7.40 -16.05
C ARG A 875 4.94 7.50 -14.95
N PHE A 876 4.04 8.48 -15.05
CA PHE A 876 2.96 8.70 -14.10
C PHE A 876 1.64 8.17 -14.68
N ALA A 877 1.12 7.08 -14.09
CA ALA A 877 -0.13 6.46 -14.53
C ALA A 877 -1.37 7.30 -14.15
N LEU A 878 -2.38 7.30 -15.01
CA LEU A 878 -3.63 8.05 -14.81
C LEU A 878 -4.74 7.11 -14.30
N ASP A 879 -5.58 7.61 -13.39
CA ASP A 879 -6.83 6.96 -12.96
C ASP A 879 -7.89 7.08 -14.06
N THR A 880 -7.96 6.05 -14.91
CA THR A 880 -9.00 5.89 -15.92
C THR A 880 -10.10 4.91 -15.50
N ALA A 881 -10.11 4.47 -14.24
CA ALA A 881 -10.99 3.40 -13.76
C ALA A 881 -12.46 3.84 -13.55
N HIS A 882 -12.75 5.13 -13.68
CA HIS A 882 -14.08 5.71 -13.55
C HIS A 882 -14.25 6.86 -14.55
N PRO A 883 -15.46 7.10 -15.10
CA PRO A 883 -15.71 8.22 -16.00
C PRO A 883 -15.77 9.57 -15.27
N GLY A 884 -15.59 10.63 -16.05
CA GLY A 884 -15.58 12.03 -15.60
C GLY A 884 -14.26 12.73 -15.93
N ARG A 885 -14.20 14.04 -15.66
CA ARG A 885 -12.99 14.86 -15.85
C ARG A 885 -12.10 14.74 -14.62
N VAL A 886 -10.86 14.30 -14.79
CA VAL A 886 -9.88 14.12 -13.70
C VAL A 886 -8.73 15.10 -13.87
N PHE A 887 -8.34 15.72 -12.77
CA PHE A 887 -7.35 16.79 -12.66
C PHE A 887 -6.25 16.36 -11.70
N TYR A 888 -5.01 16.52 -12.13
CA TYR A 888 -3.80 16.20 -11.38
C TYR A 888 -3.05 17.49 -11.12
N GLU A 889 -2.65 17.72 -9.87
CA GLU A 889 -1.84 18.87 -9.46
C GLU A 889 -0.61 18.39 -8.72
N ILE A 890 0.58 18.62 -9.28
CA ILE A 890 1.82 18.43 -8.53
C ILE A 890 1.97 19.61 -7.56
N ARG A 891 2.08 19.26 -6.27
CA ARG A 891 2.10 20.20 -5.14
C ARG A 891 3.51 20.58 -4.71
N ASP A 892 4.42 19.61 -4.69
CA ASP A 892 5.81 19.77 -4.26
C ASP A 892 6.70 18.67 -4.87
N VAL A 893 8.00 18.93 -4.97
CA VAL A 893 9.00 17.96 -5.43
C VAL A 893 10.21 18.02 -4.51
N GLY A 894 10.58 16.88 -3.94
CA GLY A 894 11.80 16.68 -3.19
C GLY A 894 12.80 15.78 -3.93
N ASP A 895 14.05 15.82 -3.48
CA ASP A 895 15.15 15.00 -3.98
C ASP A 895 16.07 14.55 -2.83
N ALA A 896 17.23 13.95 -3.13
CA ALA A 896 18.20 13.48 -2.13
C ALA A 896 18.73 14.58 -1.19
N ARG A 897 18.67 15.84 -1.63
CA ARG A 897 19.20 17.03 -0.93
C ARG A 897 18.08 17.91 -0.36
N TYR A 898 16.90 17.88 -0.96
CA TYR A 898 15.71 18.63 -0.54
C TYR A 898 14.56 17.66 -0.23
N PRO A 899 14.49 17.09 0.98
CA PRO A 899 13.37 16.23 1.34
C PRO A 899 12.07 17.01 1.41
N LEU A 900 10.98 16.37 0.98
CA LEU A 900 9.60 16.85 1.18
C LEU A 900 9.38 17.19 2.66
N ASN A 901 8.66 18.29 2.92
CA ASN A 901 8.40 18.90 4.24
C ASN A 901 9.56 19.70 4.88
N SER A 902 10.60 20.10 4.14
CA SER A 902 11.69 20.92 4.70
C SER A 902 11.34 22.40 4.95
N ASP A 903 10.49 23.01 4.12
CA ASP A 903 9.82 24.31 4.36
C ASP A 903 8.72 24.50 3.29
N PRO A 904 7.57 25.17 3.57
CA PRO A 904 6.58 25.46 2.55
C PRO A 904 7.12 26.51 1.57
N SER A 905 7.44 26.10 0.34
CA SER A 905 8.09 27.00 -0.62
C SER A 905 7.23 28.22 -0.95
N PRO A 906 7.75 29.46 -0.82
CA PRO A 906 7.05 30.67 -1.24
C PRO A 906 7.09 30.90 -2.76
N SER A 907 7.75 30.03 -3.55
CA SER A 907 7.80 30.13 -5.00
C SER A 907 6.50 29.62 -5.66
N SER A 908 5.60 30.53 -6.00
CA SER A 908 4.40 30.28 -6.83
C SER A 908 4.70 29.98 -8.32
N GLN A 909 5.87 29.41 -8.61
CA GLN A 909 6.35 29.10 -9.95
C GLN A 909 5.65 27.84 -10.48
N SER A 910 4.55 28.05 -11.22
CA SER A 910 3.90 27.08 -12.10
C SER A 910 3.84 25.64 -11.55
N ARG A 911 2.90 25.39 -10.62
CA ARG A 911 2.52 24.01 -10.27
C ARG A 911 2.10 23.29 -11.56
N LEU A 912 2.72 22.14 -11.84
CA LEU A 912 2.35 21.36 -13.01
C LEU A 912 0.95 20.78 -12.79
N GLN A 913 -0.01 21.26 -13.58
CA GLN A 913 -1.38 20.76 -13.58
C GLN A 913 -1.67 20.13 -14.95
N PHE A 914 -2.25 18.94 -14.94
CA PHE A 914 -2.70 18.26 -16.15
C PHE A 914 -4.06 17.61 -15.91
N GLU A 915 -4.86 17.50 -16.96
CA GLU A 915 -6.25 17.04 -16.88
C GLU A 915 -6.61 16.15 -18.07
N GLN A 916 -7.50 15.19 -17.83
CA GLN A 916 -8.02 14.26 -18.82
C GLN A 916 -9.52 14.04 -18.61
N GLU A 917 -10.24 13.90 -19.71
CA GLU A 917 -11.64 13.50 -19.73
C GLU A 917 -11.74 11.99 -19.97
N ILE A 918 -12.29 11.26 -18.99
CA ILE A 918 -12.53 9.82 -19.11
C ILE A 918 -13.98 9.58 -19.53
N LEU A 919 -14.15 9.04 -20.72
CA LEU A 919 -15.44 8.77 -21.34
C LEU A 919 -16.01 7.45 -20.82
N ALA A 920 -17.24 7.47 -20.31
CA ALA A 920 -17.95 6.27 -19.88
C ALA A 920 -18.16 5.31 -21.05
N ARG A 921 -17.98 4.00 -20.83
CA ARG A 921 -18.24 3.03 -21.90
C ARG A 921 -19.73 2.95 -22.23
N PRO A 922 -20.09 2.81 -23.52
CA PRO A 922 -21.48 2.62 -23.90
C PRO A 922 -22.02 1.30 -23.36
N SER A 923 -23.33 1.26 -23.07
CA SER A 923 -24.00 0.07 -22.55
C SER A 923 -25.36 -0.14 -23.19
N ALA A 924 -25.72 -1.41 -23.38
CA ALA A 924 -26.93 -1.83 -24.07
C ALA A 924 -27.62 -2.99 -23.33
N TRP A 925 -28.94 -2.95 -23.24
CA TRP A 925 -29.73 -4.05 -22.67
C TRP A 925 -31.17 -4.07 -23.17
N PHE A 926 -31.81 -5.23 -23.17
CA PHE A 926 -33.23 -5.37 -23.47
C PHE A 926 -34.09 -4.80 -22.34
N LYS A 927 -35.04 -3.92 -22.69
CA LYS A 927 -35.98 -3.22 -21.80
C LYS A 927 -36.85 -4.20 -21.00
N ASN A 928 -37.27 -5.28 -21.65
CA ASN A 928 -38.03 -6.40 -21.10
C ASN A 928 -37.39 -7.71 -21.56
N SER A 929 -37.29 -8.71 -20.68
CA SER A 929 -36.75 -10.04 -20.99
C SER A 929 -37.83 -11.09 -21.34
N GLU A 930 -39.00 -10.66 -21.79
CA GLU A 930 -40.06 -11.56 -22.24
C GLU A 930 -39.67 -12.30 -23.53
N ARG A 931 -40.17 -13.54 -23.67
CA ARG A 931 -39.86 -14.39 -24.84
C ARG A 931 -40.69 -13.94 -26.04
N LEU A 932 -40.00 -13.41 -27.05
CA LEU A 932 -40.59 -13.07 -28.33
C LEU A 932 -41.09 -14.34 -29.03
N SER A 933 -42.07 -14.21 -29.92
CA SER A 933 -42.67 -15.34 -30.63
C SER A 933 -42.88 -15.03 -32.10
N TYR A 934 -42.43 -15.92 -32.98
CA TYR A 934 -42.57 -15.83 -34.43
C TYR A 934 -42.99 -17.19 -35.00
N CYS A 935 -43.55 -17.18 -36.20
CA CYS A 935 -43.85 -18.38 -36.97
C CYS A 935 -42.64 -18.77 -37.86
N LEU A 936 -42.56 -20.06 -38.22
CA LEU A 936 -41.55 -20.55 -39.17
C LEU A 936 -41.67 -19.82 -40.52
N GLY A 937 -40.58 -19.23 -41.00
CA GLY A 937 -40.54 -18.44 -42.24
C GLY A 937 -40.72 -16.92 -42.07
N ASP A 938 -41.05 -16.43 -40.87
CA ASP A 938 -41.14 -14.99 -40.61
C ASP A 938 -39.76 -14.29 -40.71
N LEU A 939 -39.80 -12.98 -40.97
CA LEU A 939 -38.65 -12.06 -40.84
C LEU A 939 -38.57 -11.51 -39.42
N LEU A 940 -37.36 -11.15 -38.97
CA LEU A 940 -37.16 -10.52 -37.66
C LEU A 940 -37.49 -9.01 -37.68
N GLU A 941 -38.77 -8.70 -37.88
CA GLU A 941 -39.32 -7.34 -37.89
C GLU A 941 -40.23 -7.06 -36.66
N PRO A 942 -40.36 -5.81 -36.20
CA PRO A 942 -41.18 -5.48 -35.02
C PRO A 942 -42.66 -5.89 -35.14
N LEU A 943 -43.11 -6.74 -34.22
CA LEU A 943 -44.48 -7.22 -34.12
C LEU A 943 -45.50 -6.07 -33.97
N SER A 944 -46.73 -6.32 -34.43
CA SER A 944 -47.76 -5.28 -34.62
C SER A 944 -48.13 -4.50 -33.34
N SER A 945 -48.70 -3.30 -33.53
CA SER A 945 -48.80 -2.20 -32.54
C SER A 945 -49.56 -2.45 -31.22
N SER A 946 -49.99 -3.67 -30.93
CA SER A 946 -50.65 -4.04 -29.67
C SER A 946 -49.67 -4.26 -28.50
N TYR A 947 -48.36 -4.40 -28.77
CA TYR A 947 -47.32 -4.74 -27.77
C TYR A 947 -46.08 -3.83 -27.92
N LYS A 948 -46.21 -2.54 -27.56
CA LYS A 948 -45.23 -1.49 -27.90
C LYS A 948 -43.82 -1.63 -27.32
N ASP A 949 -43.64 -2.41 -26.25
CA ASP A 949 -42.37 -2.54 -25.51
C ASP A 949 -41.73 -3.95 -25.60
N GLU A 950 -42.31 -4.87 -26.37
CA GLU A 950 -41.65 -6.15 -26.69
C GLU A 950 -40.42 -5.87 -27.59
N GLY A 951 -39.30 -6.58 -27.35
CA GLY A 951 -38.10 -6.53 -28.22
C GLY A 951 -37.34 -5.20 -28.29
N THR A 952 -37.54 -4.29 -27.34
CA THR A 952 -36.84 -2.98 -27.33
C THR A 952 -35.51 -3.07 -26.56
N VAL A 953 -34.43 -2.60 -27.17
CA VAL A 953 -33.10 -2.39 -26.56
C VAL A 953 -32.98 -0.94 -26.13
N VAL A 954 -32.49 -0.70 -24.91
CA VAL A 954 -32.11 0.62 -24.40
C VAL A 954 -30.59 0.76 -24.49
N LEU A 955 -30.14 1.93 -24.93
CA LEU A 955 -28.75 2.27 -25.22
C LEU A 955 -28.33 3.48 -24.38
N ARG A 956 -27.10 3.45 -23.84
CA ARG A 956 -26.46 4.57 -23.14
C ARG A 956 -25.07 4.82 -23.72
N GLY A 957 -24.70 6.10 -23.82
CA GLY A 957 -23.49 6.61 -24.48
C GLY A 957 -23.86 7.71 -25.47
N THR A 958 -22.95 8.06 -26.39
CA THR A 958 -23.21 9.11 -27.40
C THR A 958 -23.61 8.49 -28.76
N PRO A 959 -24.84 8.72 -29.27
CA PRO A 959 -25.21 8.26 -30.62
C PRO A 959 -24.48 9.05 -31.73
N PRO A 960 -24.26 8.48 -32.92
CA PRO A 960 -24.69 7.15 -33.35
C PRO A 960 -23.95 5.99 -32.66
N PHE A 961 -24.70 4.92 -32.40
CA PHE A 961 -24.17 3.65 -31.93
C PHE A 961 -23.96 2.68 -33.10
N ALA A 962 -22.95 1.81 -33.01
CA ALA A 962 -22.88 0.55 -33.73
C ALA A 962 -23.09 -0.59 -32.72
N LEU A 963 -24.08 -1.42 -32.98
CA LEU A 963 -24.52 -2.52 -32.12
C LEU A 963 -24.29 -3.85 -32.84
N ASP A 964 -23.41 -4.68 -32.32
CA ASP A 964 -23.16 -6.02 -32.86
C ASP A 964 -24.04 -7.04 -32.12
N LEU A 965 -24.85 -7.77 -32.89
CA LEU A 965 -25.80 -8.76 -32.41
C LEU A 965 -25.42 -10.14 -32.95
N SER A 966 -25.51 -11.17 -32.11
CA SER A 966 -25.52 -12.57 -32.58
C SER A 966 -26.90 -13.19 -32.41
N ILE A 967 -27.37 -13.86 -33.46
CA ILE A 967 -28.61 -14.63 -33.47
C ILE A 967 -28.23 -16.10 -33.55
N ARG A 968 -28.41 -16.82 -32.44
CA ARG A 968 -28.03 -18.22 -32.26
C ARG A 968 -29.24 -19.14 -32.23
N ASN A 969 -29.30 -20.08 -33.17
CA ASN A 969 -30.24 -21.19 -33.12
C ASN A 969 -29.69 -22.28 -32.18
N LEU A 970 -30.40 -22.62 -31.09
CA LEU A 970 -29.93 -23.62 -30.14
C LEU A 970 -30.13 -25.07 -30.62
N GLY A 971 -31.02 -25.30 -31.60
CA GLY A 971 -31.25 -26.61 -32.20
C GLY A 971 -30.19 -27.01 -33.23
N THR A 972 -29.73 -26.06 -34.06
CA THR A 972 -28.68 -26.30 -35.08
C THR A 972 -27.29 -25.86 -34.64
N SER A 973 -27.17 -25.08 -33.56
CA SER A 973 -25.96 -24.34 -33.17
C SER A 973 -25.44 -23.35 -34.23
N GLU A 974 -26.25 -23.01 -35.24
CA GLU A 974 -25.95 -21.94 -36.20
C GLU A 974 -25.96 -20.57 -35.49
N VAL A 975 -24.96 -19.74 -35.77
CA VAL A 975 -24.86 -18.37 -35.27
C VAL A 975 -24.67 -17.43 -36.45
N GLN A 976 -25.53 -16.43 -36.59
CA GLN A 976 -25.39 -15.36 -37.57
C GLN A 976 -25.16 -14.03 -36.83
N LYS A 977 -24.18 -13.24 -37.27
CA LYS A 977 -23.82 -11.93 -36.69
C LYS A 977 -24.33 -10.80 -37.57
N HIS A 978 -24.88 -9.75 -36.96
CA HIS A 978 -25.36 -8.56 -37.64
C HIS A 978 -24.96 -7.29 -36.88
N THR A 979 -24.30 -6.35 -37.57
CA THR A 979 -24.05 -4.99 -37.08
C THR A 979 -25.22 -4.09 -37.45
N VAL A 980 -25.74 -3.33 -36.48
CA VAL A 980 -26.82 -2.36 -36.70
C VAL A 980 -26.37 -0.97 -36.26
N HIS A 981 -26.62 0.05 -37.09
CA HIS A 981 -26.39 1.45 -36.73
C HIS A 981 -27.67 2.08 -36.15
N VAL A 982 -27.54 2.73 -35.00
CA VAL A 982 -28.67 3.32 -34.26
C VAL A 982 -28.40 4.78 -33.93
N LEU A 983 -29.37 5.66 -34.23
CA LEU A 983 -29.26 7.12 -34.03
C LEU A 983 -29.90 7.62 -32.72
N GLU A 984 -30.64 6.76 -32.02
CA GLU A 984 -31.44 7.07 -30.83
C GLU A 984 -31.07 6.16 -29.64
N ASN A 985 -31.50 6.52 -28.44
CA ASN A 985 -31.21 5.77 -27.20
C ASN A 985 -32.18 4.61 -26.91
N GLU A 986 -33.25 4.43 -27.71
CA GLU A 986 -34.07 3.21 -27.74
C GLU A 986 -34.11 2.66 -29.17
N TRP A 987 -34.02 1.35 -29.34
CA TRP A 987 -34.11 0.65 -30.63
C TRP A 987 -34.99 -0.59 -30.53
N ARG A 988 -35.92 -0.78 -31.46
CA ARG A 988 -36.67 -2.05 -31.55
C ARG A 988 -35.91 -3.04 -32.42
N LEU A 989 -35.79 -4.28 -31.95
CA LEU A 989 -35.18 -5.39 -32.67
C LEU A 989 -35.79 -5.53 -34.07
N ASN A 990 -35.01 -5.13 -35.07
CA ASN A 990 -35.41 -5.06 -36.47
C ASN A 990 -34.23 -5.45 -37.36
N VAL A 991 -34.19 -6.70 -37.78
CA VAL A 991 -33.14 -7.28 -38.63
C VAL A 991 -33.84 -7.92 -39.85
N PRO A 992 -34.35 -7.13 -40.81
CA PRO A 992 -35.19 -7.61 -41.91
C PRO A 992 -34.45 -8.50 -42.91
N THR A 993 -33.12 -8.60 -42.78
CA THR A 993 -32.26 -9.53 -43.53
C THR A 993 -32.23 -10.95 -42.93
N TYR A 994 -32.73 -11.14 -41.70
CA TYR A 994 -32.75 -12.43 -41.01
C TYR A 994 -34.14 -13.08 -41.09
N ASN A 995 -34.17 -14.34 -41.52
CA ASN A 995 -35.40 -15.15 -41.61
C ASN A 995 -35.31 -16.43 -40.77
N PHE A 996 -36.42 -16.82 -40.13
CA PHE A 996 -36.46 -17.98 -39.26
C PHE A 996 -36.61 -19.28 -40.06
N LYS A 997 -35.47 -19.91 -40.40
CA LYS A 997 -35.37 -21.12 -41.24
C LYS A 997 -35.70 -22.45 -40.54
N ALA A 998 -35.76 -22.47 -39.20
CA ALA A 998 -35.97 -23.68 -38.42
C ALA A 998 -36.78 -23.38 -37.14
N VAL A 999 -37.46 -24.40 -36.62
CA VAL A 999 -38.25 -24.31 -35.38
C VAL A 999 -37.38 -24.38 -34.12
N GLY A 1000 -37.92 -23.90 -33.00
CA GLY A 1000 -37.31 -24.04 -31.69
C GLY A 1000 -36.87 -22.71 -31.08
N GLN A 1001 -35.87 -22.76 -30.21
CA GLN A 1001 -35.42 -21.61 -29.43
C GLN A 1001 -34.21 -20.95 -30.08
N HIS A 1002 -34.36 -19.68 -30.40
CA HIS A 1002 -33.29 -18.80 -30.82
C HIS A 1002 -32.96 -17.82 -29.69
N LEU A 1003 -31.68 -17.52 -29.53
CA LEU A 1003 -31.17 -16.57 -28.57
C LEU A 1003 -30.55 -15.40 -29.34
N VAL A 1004 -31.01 -14.19 -29.06
CA VAL A 1004 -30.43 -12.95 -29.60
C VAL A 1004 -29.57 -12.35 -28.49
N GLU A 1005 -28.25 -12.34 -28.68
CA GLU A 1005 -27.29 -11.79 -27.72
C GLU A 1005 -26.69 -10.49 -28.26
N ILE A 1006 -26.43 -9.54 -27.38
CA ILE A 1006 -25.65 -8.34 -27.69
C ILE A 1006 -24.18 -8.68 -27.46
N ASP A 1007 -23.41 -8.73 -28.56
CA ASP A 1007 -22.00 -9.13 -28.53
C ASP A 1007 -21.09 -7.94 -28.15
N ALA A 1008 -21.33 -6.78 -28.76
CA ALA A 1008 -20.58 -5.55 -28.50
C ALA A 1008 -21.43 -4.31 -28.80
N ILE A 1009 -21.07 -3.19 -28.18
CA ILE A 1009 -21.55 -1.86 -28.55
C ILE A 1009 -20.38 -0.88 -28.66
N ARG A 1010 -20.44 -0.03 -29.68
CA ARG A 1010 -19.52 1.09 -29.90
C ARG A 1010 -20.29 2.39 -30.10
N ASP A 1011 -19.77 3.49 -29.58
CA ASP A 1011 -20.41 4.82 -29.65
C ASP A 1011 -19.72 5.79 -30.63
N ALA A 1012 -20.25 7.00 -30.74
CA ALA A 1012 -19.73 8.05 -31.62
C ALA A 1012 -18.32 8.55 -31.22
N ASN A 1013 -17.95 8.42 -29.95
CA ASN A 1013 -16.60 8.72 -29.46
C ASN A 1013 -15.59 7.61 -29.82
N GLY A 1014 -16.09 6.48 -30.33
CA GLY A 1014 -15.29 5.32 -30.71
C GLY A 1014 -15.05 4.32 -29.57
N CYS A 1015 -15.58 4.57 -28.37
CA CYS A 1015 -15.42 3.70 -27.21
C CYS A 1015 -16.22 2.40 -27.40
N GLU A 1016 -15.57 1.25 -27.17
CA GLU A 1016 -16.17 -0.07 -27.32
C GLU A 1016 -16.38 -0.76 -25.97
N HIS A 1017 -17.49 -1.48 -25.83
CA HIS A 1017 -17.80 -2.31 -24.68
C HIS A 1017 -18.16 -3.74 -25.10
N THR A 1018 -17.13 -4.59 -25.13
CA THR A 1018 -17.18 -6.01 -25.51
C THR A 1018 -17.51 -6.94 -24.33
N GLU A 1019 -17.41 -6.46 -23.08
CA GLU A 1019 -17.64 -7.24 -21.85
C GLU A 1019 -18.58 -6.52 -20.87
N ALA A 1020 -19.89 -6.65 -21.06
CA ALA A 1020 -20.87 -5.96 -20.21
C ALA A 1020 -20.88 -6.49 -18.73
N PRO A 1021 -21.17 -5.64 -17.72
CA PRO A 1021 -20.76 -5.92 -16.34
C PRO A 1021 -21.53 -7.06 -15.64
N LEU A 1022 -20.92 -7.62 -14.60
CA LEU A 1022 -21.48 -8.67 -13.71
C LEU A 1022 -22.68 -8.22 -12.85
N GLY A 1023 -23.22 -7.01 -13.06
CA GLY A 1023 -24.25 -6.39 -12.21
C GLY A 1023 -25.71 -6.56 -12.65
N VAL A 1024 -25.98 -6.85 -13.93
CA VAL A 1024 -27.36 -6.89 -14.48
C VAL A 1024 -27.69 -8.27 -15.08
N ALA A 1025 -27.94 -9.23 -14.21
CA ALA A 1025 -28.32 -10.61 -14.58
C ALA A 1025 -29.75 -10.67 -15.15
N GLY A 1026 -29.90 -10.38 -16.44
CA GLY A 1026 -31.16 -10.57 -17.17
C GLY A 1026 -31.36 -9.73 -18.44
N GLY A 1027 -30.47 -8.76 -18.74
CA GLY A 1027 -30.70 -7.78 -19.81
C GLY A 1027 -29.88 -7.95 -21.11
N LYS A 1028 -28.88 -8.85 -21.17
CA LYS A 1028 -27.96 -8.94 -22.33
C LYS A 1028 -28.54 -9.67 -23.55
N SER A 1029 -29.55 -10.52 -23.36
CA SER A 1029 -30.07 -11.38 -24.41
C SER A 1029 -31.59 -11.55 -24.33
N ALA A 1030 -32.20 -11.71 -25.51
CA ALA A 1030 -33.63 -11.93 -25.68
C ALA A 1030 -33.89 -13.33 -26.25
N TRP A 1031 -34.89 -14.00 -25.72
CA TRP A 1031 -35.34 -15.31 -26.19
C TRP A 1031 -36.38 -15.15 -27.29
N VAL A 1032 -36.25 -15.93 -28.36
CA VAL A 1032 -37.21 -15.99 -29.45
C VAL A 1032 -37.66 -17.44 -29.64
N ASP A 1033 -38.94 -17.70 -29.35
CA ASP A 1033 -39.58 -18.99 -29.58
C ASP A 1033 -40.20 -19.01 -30.99
N VAL A 1034 -39.60 -19.80 -31.89
CA VAL A 1034 -40.07 -19.97 -33.29
C VAL A 1034 -40.90 -21.24 -33.39
N ALA A 1035 -42.13 -21.11 -33.87
CA ALA A 1035 -43.08 -22.22 -33.97
C ALA A 1035 -43.55 -22.47 -35.41
N GLU A 1036 -43.60 -23.74 -35.82
CA GLU A 1036 -44.28 -24.16 -37.06
C GLU A 1036 -45.80 -24.12 -36.87
N THR A 1037 -46.55 -23.91 -37.96
CA THR A 1037 -48.01 -23.78 -37.96
C THR A 1037 -48.71 -25.01 -37.39
N ALA A 1038 -49.55 -24.83 -36.38
CA ALA A 1038 -50.32 -25.93 -35.77
C ALA A 1038 -51.14 -26.73 -36.79
N ALA A 1039 -51.16 -28.05 -36.60
CA ALA A 1039 -51.99 -29.00 -37.31
C ALA A 1039 -52.88 -29.78 -36.33
N ILE A 1040 -53.92 -30.44 -36.86
CA ILE A 1040 -54.76 -31.37 -36.10
C ILE A 1040 -54.87 -32.69 -36.84
N VAL A 1041 -54.48 -33.76 -36.18
CA VAL A 1041 -54.38 -35.11 -36.75
C VAL A 1041 -55.33 -36.03 -35.97
N PRO A 1042 -56.18 -36.84 -36.64
CA PRO A 1042 -56.97 -37.85 -35.93
C PRO A 1042 -56.06 -38.89 -35.29
N TYR A 1043 -56.32 -39.23 -34.03
CA TYR A 1043 -55.49 -40.19 -33.30
C TYR A 1043 -55.61 -41.62 -33.85
N ASP A 1044 -56.76 -41.96 -34.45
CA ASP A 1044 -57.00 -43.20 -35.16
C ASP A 1044 -57.54 -42.89 -36.56
N ARG A 1045 -57.20 -43.72 -37.56
CA ARG A 1045 -57.76 -43.63 -38.92
C ARG A 1045 -59.16 -44.24 -39.03
N ARG A 1046 -59.67 -44.85 -37.95
CA ARG A 1046 -61.07 -45.29 -37.83
C ARG A 1046 -62.04 -44.15 -38.15
N VAL A 1047 -62.83 -44.37 -39.20
CA VAL A 1047 -64.08 -43.64 -39.43
C VAL A 1047 -65.25 -44.26 -38.64
N ASP A 1048 -65.08 -45.45 -38.06
CA ASP A 1048 -66.08 -46.17 -37.27
C ASP A 1048 -65.51 -46.56 -35.89
N TYR A 1049 -66.23 -46.19 -34.81
CA TYR A 1049 -65.93 -46.42 -33.39
C TYR A 1049 -67.00 -47.31 -32.74
N CYS A 1050 -66.93 -47.59 -31.44
CA CYS A 1050 -67.98 -48.22 -30.62
C CYS A 1050 -68.60 -47.23 -29.60
N VAL A 1051 -69.77 -47.52 -29.02
CA VAL A 1051 -70.43 -46.70 -27.99
C VAL A 1051 -69.64 -46.82 -26.68
N GLY A 1052 -69.34 -45.68 -26.08
CA GLY A 1052 -68.40 -45.59 -24.95
C GLY A 1052 -66.96 -45.25 -25.36
N ASP A 1053 -66.61 -45.38 -26.66
CA ASP A 1053 -65.32 -44.92 -27.16
C ASP A 1053 -65.16 -43.40 -27.04
N VAL A 1054 -63.91 -42.94 -27.18
CA VAL A 1054 -63.55 -41.54 -27.08
C VAL A 1054 -62.94 -41.06 -28.39
N LEU A 1055 -63.52 -40.01 -28.99
CA LEU A 1055 -62.93 -39.33 -30.13
C LEU A 1055 -61.74 -38.51 -29.64
N GLN A 1056 -60.57 -38.78 -30.21
CA GLN A 1056 -59.30 -38.19 -29.82
C GLN A 1056 -58.56 -37.69 -31.05
N PHE A 1057 -58.05 -36.47 -30.96
CA PHE A 1057 -57.30 -35.79 -32.01
C PHE A 1057 -56.03 -35.21 -31.38
N GLN A 1058 -54.89 -35.45 -32.02
CA GLN A 1058 -53.63 -34.84 -31.64
C GLN A 1058 -53.57 -33.43 -32.21
N LEU A 1059 -53.13 -32.48 -31.39
CA LEU A 1059 -52.87 -31.10 -31.72
C LEU A 1059 -51.35 -30.91 -31.79
N GLU A 1060 -50.86 -30.52 -32.95
CA GLU A 1060 -49.43 -30.26 -33.18
C GLU A 1060 -49.16 -28.75 -33.03
N GLY A 1061 -47.96 -28.37 -32.59
CA GLY A 1061 -47.62 -27.00 -32.19
C GLY A 1061 -47.50 -26.84 -30.67
N THR A 1062 -47.97 -25.72 -30.11
CA THR A 1062 -47.72 -25.30 -28.73
C THR A 1062 -48.99 -24.92 -27.96
N PRO A 1063 -49.14 -25.28 -26.66
CA PRO A 1063 -50.29 -24.85 -25.87
C PRO A 1063 -50.25 -23.33 -25.57
N PRO A 1064 -51.39 -22.63 -25.51
CA PRO A 1064 -52.75 -23.13 -25.75
C PRO A 1064 -53.17 -23.05 -27.23
N TRP A 1065 -53.74 -24.14 -27.73
CA TRP A 1065 -54.40 -24.18 -29.04
C TRP A 1065 -55.82 -23.60 -28.98
N ARG A 1066 -56.33 -23.10 -30.11
CA ARG A 1066 -57.75 -22.82 -30.34
C ARG A 1066 -58.24 -23.70 -31.49
N VAL A 1067 -59.20 -24.58 -31.23
CA VAL A 1067 -59.78 -25.50 -32.23
C VAL A 1067 -61.25 -25.11 -32.49
N LYS A 1068 -61.64 -25.01 -33.76
CA LYS A 1068 -63.05 -24.79 -34.18
C LYS A 1068 -63.59 -26.05 -34.84
N TYR A 1069 -64.75 -26.55 -34.41
CA TYR A 1069 -65.31 -27.84 -34.84
C TYR A 1069 -66.84 -27.83 -34.92
N LYS A 1070 -67.43 -28.86 -35.56
CA LYS A 1070 -68.87 -28.99 -35.85
C LYS A 1070 -69.40 -30.40 -35.56
N PHE A 1071 -70.44 -30.53 -34.73
CA PHE A 1071 -71.13 -31.78 -34.40
C PHE A 1071 -72.65 -31.60 -34.43
N LYS A 1072 -73.39 -32.54 -35.05
CA LYS A 1072 -74.85 -32.45 -35.27
C LYS A 1072 -75.28 -31.02 -35.65
N GLU A 1073 -74.65 -30.54 -36.72
CA GLU A 1073 -74.72 -29.19 -37.33
C GLU A 1073 -74.19 -27.97 -36.55
N ARG A 1074 -74.01 -28.04 -35.22
CA ARG A 1074 -73.58 -26.90 -34.39
C ARG A 1074 -72.07 -26.69 -34.42
N ILE A 1075 -71.62 -25.45 -34.65
CA ILE A 1075 -70.21 -25.03 -34.57
C ILE A 1075 -69.85 -24.56 -33.16
N THR A 1076 -68.68 -24.96 -32.67
CA THR A 1076 -68.11 -24.60 -31.35
C THR A 1076 -66.63 -24.23 -31.49
N THR A 1077 -66.13 -23.29 -30.67
CA THR A 1077 -64.70 -23.01 -30.50
C THR A 1077 -64.26 -23.48 -29.12
N ALA A 1078 -63.18 -24.26 -29.04
CA ALA A 1078 -62.58 -24.73 -27.80
C ALA A 1078 -61.13 -24.26 -27.68
N THR A 1079 -60.76 -23.68 -26.53
CA THR A 1079 -59.36 -23.43 -26.18
C THR A 1079 -58.82 -24.64 -25.44
N VAL A 1080 -57.79 -25.27 -25.99
CA VAL A 1080 -57.23 -26.53 -25.50
C VAL A 1080 -55.82 -26.27 -24.94
N LYS A 1081 -55.58 -26.68 -23.69
CA LYS A 1081 -54.28 -26.52 -23.02
C LYS A 1081 -53.40 -27.78 -23.11
N THR A 1082 -53.96 -28.88 -23.59
CA THR A 1082 -53.34 -30.19 -23.76
C THR A 1082 -53.12 -30.48 -25.24
N ALA A 1083 -52.07 -31.23 -25.59
CA ALA A 1083 -51.83 -31.66 -26.97
C ALA A 1083 -52.90 -32.64 -27.50
N GLN A 1084 -53.78 -33.13 -26.63
CA GLN A 1084 -54.92 -33.96 -27.00
C GLN A 1084 -56.22 -33.14 -26.93
N PHE A 1085 -56.99 -33.12 -28.04
CA PHE A 1085 -58.39 -32.72 -28.06
C PHE A 1085 -59.28 -33.97 -28.02
N ARG A 1086 -60.02 -34.15 -26.92
CA ARG A 1086 -60.69 -35.41 -26.57
C ARG A 1086 -62.16 -35.20 -26.21
N ARG A 1087 -63.07 -36.04 -26.71
CA ARG A 1087 -64.53 -36.00 -26.46
C ARG A 1087 -65.18 -37.38 -26.53
N VAL A 1088 -66.02 -37.73 -25.55
CA VAL A 1088 -66.65 -39.07 -25.44
C VAL A 1088 -67.84 -39.24 -26.39
N ALA A 1089 -67.92 -40.40 -27.05
CA ALA A 1089 -69.00 -40.83 -27.94
C ALA A 1089 -70.17 -41.49 -27.16
N GLY A 1090 -70.84 -40.72 -26.30
CA GLY A 1090 -71.99 -41.19 -25.51
C GLY A 1090 -73.29 -41.45 -26.28
N SER A 1091 -73.26 -41.43 -27.62
CA SER A 1091 -74.37 -41.76 -28.53
C SER A 1091 -73.86 -41.82 -29.96
N SER A 1092 -74.44 -42.65 -30.84
CA SER A 1092 -74.11 -42.65 -32.27
C SER A 1092 -74.43 -41.30 -32.97
N GLY A 1093 -73.65 -40.98 -34.01
CA GLY A 1093 -73.69 -39.68 -34.71
C GLY A 1093 -72.45 -39.42 -35.58
N VAL A 1094 -72.32 -38.17 -36.09
CA VAL A 1094 -71.23 -37.74 -36.99
C VAL A 1094 -70.61 -36.39 -36.54
N PHE A 1095 -69.29 -36.26 -36.68
CA PHE A 1095 -68.43 -35.17 -36.18
C PHE A 1095 -67.51 -34.58 -37.29
N SER A 1096 -67.03 -33.33 -37.16
CA SER A 1096 -66.09 -32.66 -38.11
C SER A 1096 -65.33 -31.45 -37.52
N VAL A 1097 -64.25 -30.97 -38.17
CA VAL A 1097 -63.37 -29.84 -37.72
C VAL A 1097 -63.23 -28.75 -38.80
N VAL A 1098 -62.84 -27.51 -38.42
CA VAL A 1098 -62.82 -26.30 -39.30
C VAL A 1098 -61.50 -25.52 -39.31
N SER A 1099 -60.84 -25.30 -38.16
CA SER A 1099 -59.57 -24.55 -38.11
C SER A 1099 -58.84 -24.73 -36.78
N ILE A 1100 -57.51 -24.60 -36.78
CA ILE A 1100 -56.66 -24.56 -35.59
C ILE A 1100 -55.74 -23.33 -35.57
N ALA A 1101 -55.40 -22.84 -34.39
CA ALA A 1101 -54.37 -21.81 -34.17
C ALA A 1101 -53.68 -22.01 -32.82
N HIS A 1102 -52.45 -21.51 -32.69
CA HIS A 1102 -51.64 -21.57 -31.46
C HIS A 1102 -50.75 -20.32 -31.33
N GLN A 1103 -49.76 -20.32 -30.44
CA GLN A 1103 -48.81 -19.22 -30.21
C GLN A 1103 -49.52 -17.84 -30.11
N ARG A 1104 -50.35 -17.68 -29.07
CA ARG A 1104 -51.27 -16.53 -28.86
C ARG A 1104 -52.33 -16.29 -29.97
N ASN A 1105 -52.45 -17.15 -30.99
CA ASN A 1105 -53.21 -17.01 -32.26
C ASN A 1105 -52.48 -16.15 -33.29
N MET A 1106 -51.18 -16.34 -33.46
CA MET A 1106 -50.41 -15.77 -34.57
C MET A 1106 -50.36 -16.79 -35.72
N CYS A 1107 -49.77 -17.97 -35.48
CA CYS A 1107 -49.76 -19.06 -36.47
C CYS A 1107 -51.14 -19.78 -36.47
N GLN A 1108 -51.87 -19.68 -37.59
CA GLN A 1108 -53.24 -20.19 -37.77
C GLN A 1108 -53.38 -20.97 -39.09
N THR A 1109 -54.08 -22.11 -39.03
CA THR A 1109 -54.24 -23.06 -40.14
C THR A 1109 -55.71 -23.43 -40.36
N PRO A 1110 -56.24 -23.34 -41.60
CA PRO A 1110 -57.57 -23.87 -41.95
C PRO A 1110 -57.54 -25.41 -42.09
N VAL A 1111 -58.66 -26.09 -41.83
CA VAL A 1111 -58.74 -27.57 -41.82
C VAL A 1111 -60.05 -28.02 -42.47
N ASN A 1112 -59.98 -28.85 -43.52
CA ASN A 1112 -61.16 -29.16 -44.36
C ASN A 1112 -61.66 -30.62 -44.30
N ASP A 1113 -60.80 -31.61 -44.03
CA ASP A 1113 -61.02 -32.99 -44.54
C ASP A 1113 -61.44 -34.06 -43.49
N LEU A 1114 -61.89 -33.68 -42.28
CA LEU A 1114 -61.90 -34.55 -41.09
C LEU A 1114 -63.31 -34.95 -40.58
N HIS A 1115 -63.68 -36.25 -40.55
CA HIS A 1115 -65.05 -36.74 -40.20
C HIS A 1115 -65.18 -38.24 -39.70
N VAL A 1116 -66.19 -38.62 -38.87
CA VAL A 1116 -66.25 -39.89 -38.03
C VAL A 1116 -67.69 -40.45 -37.65
N LYS A 1117 -67.88 -41.76 -37.26
CA LYS A 1117 -69.13 -42.57 -36.92
C LYS A 1117 -68.94 -43.74 -35.84
N ILE A 1118 -69.98 -44.48 -35.29
CA ILE A 1118 -70.01 -45.28 -33.96
C ILE A 1118 -70.94 -46.60 -33.83
N HIS A 1119 -70.61 -47.74 -33.07
CA HIS A 1119 -71.21 -49.19 -32.96
C HIS A 1119 -71.14 -50.05 -31.57
N GLU A 1120 -71.32 -51.42 -31.44
CA GLU A 1120 -71.58 -52.25 -30.16
C GLU A 1120 -71.01 -53.78 -30.00
N ILE A 1121 -71.19 -54.59 -28.87
CA ILE A 1121 -70.21 -55.59 -28.16
C ILE A 1121 -70.62 -57.11 -27.70
N PRO A 1122 -69.68 -58.13 -27.45
CA PRO A 1122 -69.84 -59.64 -27.12
C PRO A 1122 -69.44 -60.35 -25.71
N SER A 1123 -69.25 -61.73 -25.53
CA SER A 1123 -69.02 -62.53 -24.20
C SER A 1123 -68.29 -63.98 -24.17
N ALA A 1124 -67.64 -64.53 -23.07
CA ALA A 1124 -66.90 -65.89 -23.03
C ALA A 1124 -66.63 -66.68 -21.65
N GLN A 1125 -66.04 -67.92 -21.59
CA GLN A 1125 -65.78 -68.78 -20.36
C GLN A 1125 -64.55 -69.79 -20.36
N VAL A 1126 -64.26 -70.53 -19.24
CA VAL A 1126 -63.11 -71.50 -19.02
C VAL A 1126 -63.47 -72.75 -18.20
N SER A 1127 -62.94 -73.94 -18.53
CA SER A 1127 -62.94 -75.18 -17.70
C SER A 1127 -64.27 -75.51 -17.00
N HIS A 1128 -65.40 -75.11 -17.59
CA HIS A 1128 -66.72 -75.11 -16.97
C HIS A 1128 -66.79 -74.42 -15.57
N GLY A 1129 -65.85 -73.53 -15.25
CA GLY A 1129 -65.81 -72.65 -14.06
C GLY A 1129 -64.79 -72.93 -12.93
N LYS A 1130 -63.71 -73.70 -13.15
CA LYS A 1130 -62.88 -74.33 -12.06
C LYS A 1130 -61.37 -73.88 -12.04
N LYS A 1131 -60.53 -74.34 -11.08
CA LYS A 1131 -59.15 -73.81 -10.76
C LYS A 1131 -58.10 -74.85 -10.25
N VAL A 1132 -56.78 -74.64 -10.50
CA VAL A 1132 -55.57 -75.43 -10.05
C VAL A 1132 -54.29 -74.50 -9.88
N ILE A 1133 -53.11 -74.99 -9.40
CA ILE A 1133 -51.80 -74.29 -9.10
C ILE A 1133 -50.57 -75.24 -9.29
N GLU A 1134 -49.36 -74.79 -9.74
CA GLU A 1134 -48.06 -75.56 -9.76
C GLU A 1134 -46.77 -74.70 -10.04
N ASP A 1135 -45.52 -75.24 -9.94
CA ASP A 1135 -44.18 -74.52 -9.83
C ASP A 1135 -42.93 -75.29 -10.43
N ILE A 1136 -41.76 -74.64 -10.75
CA ILE A 1136 -40.58 -75.22 -11.53
C ILE A 1136 -39.13 -74.67 -11.22
N ARG A 1137 -38.08 -75.18 -11.90
CA ARG A 1137 -36.77 -74.47 -12.14
C ARG A 1137 -36.70 -73.96 -13.60
N GLU A 1138 -35.52 -73.71 -14.19
CA GLU A 1138 -35.43 -73.55 -15.66
C GLU A 1138 -35.72 -74.94 -16.32
N GLY A 1139 -37.03 -75.34 -16.43
CA GLY A 1139 -37.57 -76.74 -16.36
C GLY A 1139 -38.97 -77.12 -16.98
N GLU A 1140 -40.01 -77.43 -16.16
CA GLU A 1140 -41.09 -78.47 -16.38
C GLU A 1140 -42.43 -78.11 -17.16
N GLN A 1141 -43.68 -78.66 -16.90
CA GLN A 1141 -44.95 -78.54 -17.75
C GLN A 1141 -46.41 -78.77 -17.13
N ALA A 1142 -47.53 -78.28 -17.76
CA ALA A 1142 -49.01 -78.48 -17.42
C ALA A 1142 -50.10 -78.21 -18.58
N GLU A 1143 -51.46 -78.18 -18.33
CA GLU A 1143 -52.64 -78.27 -19.32
C GLU A 1143 -53.97 -77.44 -18.99
N ILE A 1144 -54.82 -76.98 -19.98
CA ILE A 1144 -56.01 -76.03 -19.84
C ILE A 1144 -57.16 -76.08 -20.96
N VAL A 1145 -58.43 -75.58 -20.73
CA VAL A 1145 -59.68 -75.65 -21.61
C VAL A 1145 -60.71 -74.42 -21.59
N PHE A 1146 -61.48 -74.06 -22.66
CA PHE A 1146 -62.20 -72.73 -22.90
C PHE A 1146 -63.59 -72.67 -23.68
N THR A 1147 -64.37 -71.52 -23.72
CA THR A 1147 -65.77 -71.35 -24.33
C THR A 1147 -66.26 -69.89 -24.77
N LEU A 1148 -67.29 -69.65 -25.68
CA LEU A 1148 -67.62 -68.34 -26.41
C LEU A 1148 -69.11 -67.88 -26.77
N ILE A 1149 -69.39 -66.56 -27.09
CA ILE A 1149 -70.66 -65.89 -27.63
C ILE A 1149 -70.47 -64.50 -28.39
N GLY A 1150 -71.13 -64.20 -29.55
CA GLY A 1150 -71.20 -62.83 -30.21
C GLY A 1150 -71.67 -62.79 -31.71
N GLU A 1151 -71.33 -61.75 -32.54
CA GLU A 1151 -71.42 -61.82 -34.05
C GLU A 1151 -70.11 -62.37 -34.67
N PRO A 1152 -70.08 -63.59 -35.24
CA PRO A 1152 -68.84 -64.25 -35.67
C PRO A 1152 -68.11 -63.52 -36.82
N PRO A 1153 -66.78 -63.69 -36.96
CA PRO A 1153 -65.92 -64.70 -36.31
C PRO A 1153 -65.47 -64.32 -34.89
N PHE A 1154 -65.29 -65.33 -34.02
CA PHE A 1154 -64.79 -65.09 -32.67
C PHE A 1154 -63.27 -65.15 -32.55
N THR A 1155 -62.77 -64.40 -31.58
CA THR A 1155 -61.41 -64.49 -31.06
C THR A 1155 -61.47 -64.39 -29.54
N PHE A 1156 -60.70 -65.18 -28.79
CA PHE A 1156 -60.68 -65.11 -27.32
C PHE A 1156 -59.30 -65.41 -26.74
N THR A 1157 -59.06 -65.01 -25.49
CA THR A 1157 -57.74 -65.09 -24.86
C THR A 1157 -57.78 -65.78 -23.51
N TYR A 1158 -56.81 -66.68 -23.28
CA TYR A 1158 -56.46 -67.17 -21.96
C TYR A 1158 -55.03 -66.75 -21.55
N GLN A 1159 -54.90 -66.17 -20.37
CA GLN A 1159 -53.64 -65.77 -19.73
C GLN A 1159 -53.06 -66.90 -18.86
N ARG A 1160 -51.92 -66.59 -18.21
CA ARG A 1160 -51.11 -67.31 -17.22
C ARG A 1160 -50.49 -66.26 -16.24
N ALA A 1161 -50.44 -66.36 -14.88
CA ALA A 1161 -49.96 -65.36 -13.83
C ALA A 1161 -49.26 -65.89 -12.47
N GLU A 1162 -48.97 -65.15 -11.36
CA GLU A 1162 -47.85 -65.41 -10.34
C GLU A 1162 -47.97 -66.16 -8.92
N LEU A 1163 -46.84 -66.67 -8.29
CA LEU A 1163 -46.69 -67.40 -6.95
C LEU A 1163 -46.94 -66.48 -5.78
N THR A 1164 -48.20 -66.14 -5.60
CA THR A 1164 -48.67 -65.42 -4.43
C THR A 1164 -48.85 -66.40 -3.26
N THR A 1165 -47.77 -66.65 -2.52
CA THR A 1165 -47.76 -67.40 -1.25
C THR A 1165 -48.53 -66.68 -0.11
N HIS A 1166 -49.03 -65.46 -0.35
CA HIS A 1166 -49.86 -64.70 0.59
C HIS A 1166 -51.32 -64.63 0.14
N ARG A 1167 -52.24 -65.18 0.94
CA ARG A 1167 -53.69 -65.01 0.77
C ARG A 1167 -54.05 -63.52 0.81
N GLY A 1168 -54.55 -62.98 -0.31
CA GLY A 1168 -55.02 -61.60 -0.43
C GLY A 1168 -54.32 -60.76 -1.52
N LYS A 1169 -53.24 -61.24 -2.15
CA LYS A 1169 -52.65 -60.60 -3.33
C LYS A 1169 -53.19 -61.21 -4.64
N THR A 1170 -53.26 -60.39 -5.69
CA THR A 1170 -53.57 -60.82 -7.06
C THR A 1170 -52.32 -61.44 -7.73
N PRO A 1171 -52.43 -62.59 -8.41
CA PRO A 1171 -51.32 -63.18 -9.16
C PRO A 1171 -51.00 -62.38 -10.44
N LYS A 1172 -49.72 -62.09 -10.70
CA LYS A 1172 -49.17 -61.27 -11.81
C LYS A 1172 -48.90 -62.07 -13.09
N VAL A 1173 -49.39 -61.62 -14.23
CA VAL A 1173 -49.38 -62.32 -15.54
C VAL A 1173 -47.94 -62.68 -16.00
N LEU A 1174 -47.79 -63.83 -16.69
CA LEU A 1174 -46.56 -64.58 -17.00
C LEU A 1174 -46.57 -65.31 -18.36
N GLU A 1175 -47.73 -65.56 -18.96
CA GLU A 1175 -47.90 -66.09 -20.33
C GLU A 1175 -49.31 -65.73 -20.77
N THR A 1176 -49.59 -65.58 -22.07
CA THR A 1176 -50.96 -65.32 -22.55
C THR A 1176 -51.08 -65.77 -24.00
N HIS A 1177 -52.19 -66.45 -24.32
CA HIS A 1177 -52.46 -67.01 -25.63
C HIS A 1177 -53.88 -66.66 -26.10
N THR A 1178 -53.99 -66.34 -27.39
CA THR A 1178 -55.25 -65.94 -28.03
C THR A 1178 -55.57 -66.92 -29.16
N VAL A 1179 -56.80 -67.41 -29.20
CA VAL A 1179 -57.33 -68.29 -30.24
C VAL A 1179 -58.24 -67.46 -31.14
N THR A 1180 -57.97 -67.43 -32.44
CA THR A 1180 -58.62 -66.57 -33.44
C THR A 1180 -59.41 -67.37 -34.47
N GLY A 1181 -60.41 -66.75 -35.09
CA GLY A 1181 -61.14 -67.33 -36.22
C GLY A 1181 -62.08 -68.47 -35.81
N VAL A 1182 -62.52 -68.50 -34.56
CA VAL A 1182 -63.41 -69.55 -34.06
C VAL A 1182 -64.82 -69.29 -34.59
N MET A 1183 -65.27 -70.16 -35.51
CA MET A 1183 -66.63 -70.17 -36.06
C MET A 1183 -67.59 -71.03 -35.22
N THR A 1184 -67.07 -71.63 -34.15
CA THR A 1184 -67.72 -72.47 -33.14
C THR A 1184 -67.34 -71.96 -31.74
N ASN A 1185 -67.63 -72.71 -30.66
CA ASN A 1185 -67.67 -72.14 -29.31
C ASN A 1185 -66.72 -72.75 -28.23
N GLU A 1186 -65.73 -73.64 -28.51
CA GLU A 1186 -64.93 -74.41 -27.49
C GLU A 1186 -63.44 -74.73 -27.89
N TYR A 1187 -62.45 -74.93 -26.95
CA TYR A 1187 -60.98 -75.20 -27.22
C TYR A 1187 -60.07 -75.69 -26.02
N SER A 1188 -58.80 -76.17 -26.19
CA SER A 1188 -57.79 -76.60 -25.13
C SER A 1188 -56.25 -76.66 -25.51
N ILE A 1189 -55.28 -76.73 -24.55
CA ILE A 1189 -53.76 -76.64 -24.71
C ILE A 1189 -52.81 -77.19 -23.57
N TYR A 1190 -51.45 -77.15 -23.77
CA TYR A 1190 -50.33 -77.43 -22.79
C TYR A 1190 -49.25 -76.30 -22.69
N SER A 1191 -48.40 -76.23 -21.64
CA SER A 1191 -47.25 -75.26 -21.52
C SER A 1191 -46.20 -75.62 -20.43
N ALA A 1192 -44.99 -75.01 -20.46
CA ALA A 1192 -43.82 -75.33 -19.64
C ALA A 1192 -43.61 -74.50 -18.36
N LEU A 1193 -43.61 -73.17 -18.52
CA LEU A 1193 -43.00 -72.24 -17.57
C LEU A 1193 -43.88 -71.91 -16.33
N GLU A 1194 -43.29 -71.18 -15.39
CA GLU A 1194 -43.93 -70.50 -14.25
C GLU A 1194 -45.28 -69.80 -14.63
N GLY A 1195 -46.48 -70.29 -14.24
CA GLY A 1195 -47.67 -69.41 -14.16
C GLY A 1195 -49.16 -69.92 -14.17
N THR A 1196 -50.12 -68.96 -13.99
CA THR A 1196 -51.61 -68.93 -13.65
C THR A 1196 -52.70 -68.83 -14.72
N TRP A 1197 -53.30 -69.93 -15.20
CA TRP A 1197 -54.19 -69.91 -16.36
C TRP A 1197 -55.68 -69.48 -16.19
N THR A 1198 -56.16 -68.48 -16.96
CA THR A 1198 -57.53 -67.89 -16.91
C THR A 1198 -57.97 -67.31 -18.27
N VAL A 1199 -59.27 -67.20 -18.61
CA VAL A 1199 -59.75 -66.39 -19.77
C VAL A 1199 -60.03 -64.96 -19.35
N THR A 1200 -59.73 -64.03 -20.25
CA THR A 1200 -59.73 -62.58 -20.02
C THR A 1200 -60.30 -61.74 -21.16
N PHE A 1201 -60.65 -62.32 -22.31
CA PHE A 1201 -61.10 -61.56 -23.48
C PHE A 1201 -61.90 -62.39 -24.47
N ILE A 1202 -62.82 -61.73 -25.18
CA ILE A 1202 -63.40 -62.13 -26.46
C ILE A 1202 -63.59 -60.91 -27.39
N SER A 1203 -63.52 -61.10 -28.70
CA SER A 1203 -64.06 -60.16 -29.68
C SER A 1203 -64.98 -60.82 -30.70
N ASP A 1204 -65.79 -59.97 -31.32
CA ASP A 1204 -66.64 -60.28 -32.45
C ASP A 1204 -66.18 -59.46 -33.68
N LYS A 1205 -67.02 -59.40 -34.71
CA LYS A 1205 -66.72 -58.73 -35.98
C LYS A 1205 -66.49 -57.21 -35.90
N TRP A 1206 -67.05 -56.50 -34.91
CA TRP A 1206 -66.99 -55.03 -34.85
C TRP A 1206 -66.42 -54.49 -33.54
N CYS A 1207 -66.80 -55.07 -32.40
CA CYS A 1207 -66.31 -54.64 -31.08
C CYS A 1207 -65.93 -55.87 -30.22
N ARG A 1208 -65.64 -55.64 -28.93
CA ARG A 1208 -64.92 -56.62 -28.09
C ARG A 1208 -65.23 -56.48 -26.61
N TYR A 1209 -65.14 -57.58 -25.85
CA TYR A 1209 -65.34 -57.60 -24.39
C TYR A 1209 -64.15 -58.25 -23.63
N PRO A 1210 -63.62 -57.59 -22.57
CA PRO A 1210 -63.85 -56.19 -22.24
C PRO A 1210 -63.47 -55.33 -23.46
N PRO A 1211 -64.06 -54.14 -23.64
CA PRO A 1211 -63.63 -53.22 -24.70
C PRO A 1211 -62.16 -52.92 -24.45
N ALA A 1212 -61.29 -53.63 -25.20
CA ALA A 1212 -59.95 -53.88 -24.69
C ALA A 1212 -59.23 -52.55 -24.53
N GLN A 1213 -58.68 -52.38 -23.33
CA GLN A 1213 -58.56 -51.06 -22.73
C GLN A 1213 -57.76 -50.14 -23.65
N ILE A 1214 -58.28 -48.92 -23.84
CA ILE A 1214 -57.49 -47.85 -24.45
C ILE A 1214 -56.29 -47.68 -23.52
N ASP A 1215 -55.10 -47.99 -24.02
CA ASP A 1215 -53.91 -48.15 -23.21
C ASP A 1215 -53.64 -46.87 -22.41
N ALA A 1216 -53.67 -46.95 -21.08
CA ALA A 1216 -53.55 -45.76 -20.22
C ALA A 1216 -52.16 -45.09 -20.31
N SER A 1217 -51.21 -45.72 -21.01
CA SER A 1217 -49.92 -45.16 -21.45
C SER A 1217 -50.08 -44.12 -22.58
N VAL A 1218 -51.19 -44.11 -23.32
CA VAL A 1218 -51.61 -43.02 -24.23
C VAL A 1218 -52.23 -41.85 -23.46
N GLU A 1219 -52.84 -42.13 -22.31
CA GLU A 1219 -53.67 -41.16 -21.56
C GLU A 1219 -52.86 -40.31 -20.55
N LYS A 1220 -51.53 -40.48 -20.51
CA LYS A 1220 -50.58 -39.67 -19.73
C LYS A 1220 -49.35 -39.21 -20.53
N ALA A 1221 -49.51 -39.09 -21.85
CA ALA A 1221 -48.57 -38.46 -22.78
C ALA A 1221 -49.13 -37.10 -23.27
#